data_AF-A0AAN9B9T9-F1
#
_entry.id   AF-A0AAN9B9T9-F1
#
_cell.length_a   1.000
_cell.length_b   1.000
_cell.length_c   1.000
_cell.angle_alpha   90.00
_cell.angle_beta   90.00
_cell.angle_gamma   90.00
#
_symmetry.space_group_name_H-M   'P 1'
#
loop_
_entity.id
_entity.type
_entity.pdbx_description
1 polymer ?
#
loop_
_entity_poly.entity_id
_entity_poly.type
_entity_poly.pdbx_seq_one_letter_code
_entity_poly.pdbx_strand_id
1 'polypeptide(L)'
;MSSTYNTSVDEGTSGPACMAVNGKTDTVFRTLKTSNPNCFHTAVSDTNARWEVDLGREYTITNITIYRRAENQERRMSGIHVEVDNQTCHTFPLMAVNVTALLALPKKIDVTCSPPLTGRVVRLQKRGQGYNDAFGAHIINICEVQVWGCKAGFYGAECVDQCGNCAGSNTCSAVSGHCPHGCQPGWQAHTCKQECPSGSFGDDCSMQCSNCSQDRCHNTDGECLEGCKPGYQWTPGNPFCKEFCHSGGYGKNCSEPCGQCRGGDQCDPFTGTCASCQPQFQPHYCKVCEGNRYGASCELNCSTECGGDGSCDKDSGRCVGGCKAGYRPGQSGFCNETCRNGGYGENCSEPCGHCSGGDQCDPFTGTCTSCNPGYKPPVCKVCIGKRYGASCDLNCSENCDGDGSCENDTGRCVGGCTAGYLPGENGFCNETCEQGKYGEECSKLCGNCNGACRHDDGHCAAGCMDGFEGVLCARQVSSSGSNTPLIGGAAGGVVVLIALCVVIAIIIIRRRKQKPKARSAYTESSSETANGSRETALSFDPVTDSEAPKSSKPSAAVKPMVAKKPGGVVNQEDSSHIYYNTADIAAHQQSTPAPQAAPASAPTQDPADYDEGGEGDNVYYNDDEDVYASFKASQPKLDAVQKYLVDALASGKLKEEFSTLESMPEGVAQEVALLKKNFKKNRFAAILPYDRNLVILRDGYSVGTATDFVNASYVSGYKLDKQFIAAQGPRDNTVGDLWRMIWQEQITHVVMLTNIQEKGKPKCELYWPEEEGGVNTFGPVTVTTTHVQCRDDFYIRTFNVQRDGSGESREVTQYHYVSWPDHGAPTTTSLVTFWRYVNNRTKPADGESVPPVLVHCSAGVGRTGTYIGLEIGVDMAVNKGHINVLDLVKRLREERCLMVQAVDQYLFLHKALLEAYTAHGTNVSVDEFDVIFAGNITSDKPHPRVDKELQTLQQMLTLTPAHRHDTASLEDNVAKNRNPDILPSDEHLVYLTEHVSGRNQYINAAFMPTFRDHRGSIVTQLPLPSTLVDFWRLVYGNDVSAIVSLGSPNEEQEVKPYCQYWPTKEGEQLKMGPYFVTLTSKTERRGSNVTSYSLSLGKKGVKTARVVELLHYKGWTGKVGGSTSDILHLIDTLVTLQNTNTDRLVVQCSDGVGKSGLFCALCDIINRMTYDREVDVYMTVRHVQSVTPKALSSATQYRYCYEVVKNRVREMSVYANAPQR
;
A
#
# COMPACT_ATOMS: atom_id res chain seq x y z
N MET A 1 2.88 -30.03 -4.43
CA MET A 1 2.59 -31.26 -5.19
C MET A 1 3.64 -32.31 -4.86
N SER A 2 3.28 -33.58 -4.66
CA SER A 2 4.24 -34.69 -4.47
C SER A 2 3.93 -35.83 -5.42
N SER A 3 4.90 -36.20 -6.26
CA SER A 3 4.77 -37.32 -7.20
C SER A 3 5.45 -38.59 -6.70
N THR A 4 4.89 -39.74 -7.07
CA THR A 4 5.47 -41.07 -6.82
C THR A 4 5.40 -41.93 -8.08
N TYR A 5 6.18 -43.00 -8.13
CA TYR A 5 6.01 -44.06 -9.12
C TYR A 5 6.07 -45.43 -8.43
N ASN A 6 5.54 -46.47 -9.09
CA ASN A 6 5.83 -47.85 -8.71
C ASN A 6 7.02 -48.38 -9.52
N THR A 7 7.99 -48.97 -8.84
CA THR A 7 9.02 -49.82 -9.46
C THR A 7 9.53 -50.88 -8.49
N SER A 8 9.78 -52.08 -9.00
CA SER A 8 10.73 -53.01 -8.38
C SER A 8 12.15 -52.66 -8.86
N VAL A 9 12.93 -52.00 -8.00
CA VAL A 9 14.41 -51.80 -8.06
C VAL A 9 15.01 -51.69 -9.47
N ASP A 10 15.26 -50.45 -9.93
CA ASP A 10 16.14 -50.18 -11.08
C ASP A 10 17.49 -49.59 -10.60
N GLU A 11 18.59 -49.88 -11.29
CA GLU A 11 19.95 -49.72 -10.77
C GLU A 11 20.56 -48.32 -11.02
N GLY A 12 19.84 -47.28 -10.57
CA GLY A 12 20.40 -45.94 -10.38
C GLY A 12 20.60 -45.08 -11.63
N THR A 13 19.96 -45.43 -12.75
CA THR A 13 19.99 -44.63 -14.00
C THR A 13 18.83 -43.64 -14.14
N SER A 14 17.73 -43.85 -13.42
CA SER A 14 16.52 -43.04 -13.49
C SER A 14 16.41 -42.06 -12.33
N GLY A 15 15.95 -40.83 -12.60
CA GLY A 15 15.70 -39.82 -11.58
C GLY A 15 14.48 -40.10 -10.70
N PRO A 16 14.32 -39.38 -9.57
CA PRO A 16 13.14 -39.48 -8.72
C PRO A 16 11.86 -39.03 -9.44
N ALA A 17 10.69 -39.47 -8.96
CA ALA A 17 9.40 -39.19 -9.59
C ALA A 17 9.10 -37.69 -9.77
N CYS A 18 9.65 -36.84 -8.89
CA CYS A 18 9.51 -35.37 -8.96
C CYS A 18 10.25 -34.74 -10.15
N MET A 19 11.08 -35.49 -10.86
CA MET A 19 11.75 -34.98 -12.06
C MET A 19 10.80 -34.69 -13.22
N ALA A 20 9.54 -35.14 -13.15
CA ALA A 20 8.47 -34.77 -14.09
C ALA A 20 7.42 -33.80 -13.51
N VAL A 21 7.73 -33.14 -12.39
CA VAL A 21 6.99 -31.96 -11.88
C VAL A 21 8.00 -30.94 -11.32
N ASN A 22 9.06 -30.67 -12.09
CA ASN A 22 10.16 -29.78 -11.69
C ASN A 22 10.25 -28.49 -12.53
N GLY A 23 9.32 -28.29 -13.47
CA GLY A 23 9.28 -27.14 -14.37
C GLY A 23 10.20 -27.23 -15.59
N LYS A 24 11.03 -28.27 -15.74
CA LYS A 24 12.01 -28.39 -16.84
C LYS A 24 11.38 -29.05 -18.07
N THR A 25 10.89 -28.23 -18.99
CA THR A 25 10.31 -28.70 -20.27
C THR A 25 11.35 -29.17 -21.32
N ASP A 26 12.65 -29.25 -20.98
CA ASP A 26 13.67 -29.84 -21.84
C ASP A 26 13.41 -31.34 -22.04
N THR A 27 13.40 -31.78 -23.29
CA THR A 27 13.08 -33.15 -23.72
C THR A 27 14.31 -33.98 -24.11
N VAL A 28 15.51 -33.40 -24.05
CA VAL A 28 16.79 -34.11 -24.28
C VAL A 28 17.21 -34.79 -22.97
N PHE A 29 17.37 -36.11 -22.96
CA PHE A 29 17.64 -36.84 -21.71
C PHE A 29 19.06 -36.63 -21.19
N ARG A 30 19.17 -36.03 -19.99
CA ARG A 30 20.42 -35.83 -19.26
C ARG A 30 20.47 -36.80 -18.06
N THR A 31 21.55 -37.58 -17.95
CA THR A 31 21.68 -38.62 -16.91
C THR A 31 21.95 -38.03 -15.52
N LEU A 32 21.68 -38.81 -14.46
CA LEU A 32 22.00 -38.46 -13.06
C LEU A 32 23.49 -38.20 -12.78
N LYS A 33 24.40 -38.47 -13.72
CA LYS A 33 25.83 -38.15 -13.60
C LYS A 33 26.20 -36.78 -14.22
N THR A 34 25.22 -36.04 -14.73
CA THR A 34 25.39 -34.68 -15.24
C THR A 34 24.90 -33.67 -14.21
N SER A 35 25.40 -32.43 -14.26
CA SER A 35 25.02 -31.34 -13.34
C SER A 35 23.56 -30.89 -13.45
N ASN A 36 22.79 -31.38 -14.43
CA ASN A 36 21.43 -30.92 -14.67
C ASN A 36 20.52 -32.02 -15.29
N PRO A 37 20.13 -33.06 -14.53
CA PRO A 37 19.18 -34.06 -15.00
C PRO A 37 17.76 -33.48 -15.13
N ASN A 38 16.94 -34.05 -16.04
CA ASN A 38 15.67 -33.45 -16.47
C ASN A 38 14.53 -34.42 -16.86
N CYS A 39 14.74 -35.74 -16.92
CA CYS A 39 13.65 -36.69 -17.19
C CYS A 39 13.77 -37.95 -16.32
N PHE A 40 12.68 -38.71 -16.17
CA PHE A 40 12.69 -40.01 -15.50
C PHE A 40 12.06 -41.11 -16.37
N HIS A 41 12.32 -42.36 -15.97
CA HIS A 41 11.59 -43.54 -16.44
C HIS A 41 11.24 -44.51 -15.30
N THR A 42 10.22 -45.33 -15.47
CA THR A 42 9.95 -46.49 -14.60
C THR A 42 10.91 -47.65 -14.94
N ALA A 43 10.96 -48.67 -14.08
CA ALA A 43 11.83 -49.83 -14.24
C ALA A 43 11.46 -50.67 -15.46
N VAL A 44 12.48 -51.12 -16.21
CA VAL A 44 12.34 -51.81 -17.51
C VAL A 44 11.48 -53.09 -17.44
N SER A 45 11.36 -53.71 -16.27
CA SER A 45 10.60 -54.93 -16.00
C SER A 45 9.18 -54.72 -15.47
N ASP A 46 8.73 -53.50 -15.16
CA ASP A 46 7.41 -53.29 -14.54
C ASP A 46 6.27 -53.29 -15.57
N THR A 47 5.58 -54.43 -15.69
CA THR A 47 4.41 -54.62 -16.58
C THR A 47 3.16 -53.86 -16.15
N ASN A 48 3.17 -53.20 -14.99
CA ASN A 48 2.08 -52.35 -14.49
C ASN A 48 2.62 -50.98 -14.01
N ALA A 49 3.63 -50.46 -14.73
CA ALA A 49 4.28 -49.19 -14.48
C ALA A 49 3.27 -48.04 -14.27
N ARG A 50 3.46 -47.28 -13.18
CA ARG A 50 2.64 -46.12 -12.82
C ARG A 50 3.50 -44.94 -12.37
N TRP A 51 3.03 -43.73 -12.67
CA TRP A 51 3.47 -42.48 -12.05
C TRP A 51 2.22 -41.70 -11.64
N GLU A 52 2.23 -41.04 -10.49
CA GLU A 52 1.12 -40.24 -10.01
C GLU A 52 1.59 -39.02 -9.21
N VAL A 53 0.86 -37.91 -9.26
CA VAL A 53 1.11 -36.69 -8.50
C VAL A 53 -0.09 -36.28 -7.66
N ASP A 54 0.13 -36.16 -6.35
CA ASP A 54 -0.78 -35.53 -5.40
C ASP A 54 -0.61 -34.00 -5.51
N LEU A 55 -1.69 -33.30 -5.87
CA LEU A 55 -1.75 -31.85 -6.01
C LEU A 55 -1.79 -31.12 -4.65
N GLY A 56 -2.02 -31.85 -3.56
CA GLY A 56 -2.10 -31.37 -2.18
C GLY A 56 -3.53 -31.05 -1.71
N ARG A 57 -4.42 -30.75 -2.66
CA ARG A 57 -5.88 -30.55 -2.50
C ARG A 57 -6.58 -30.93 -3.80
N GLU A 58 -7.92 -30.95 -3.79
CA GLU A 58 -8.71 -31.18 -5.00
C GLU A 58 -8.72 -29.97 -5.93
N TYR A 59 -8.72 -30.23 -7.24
CA TYR A 59 -8.80 -29.28 -8.34
C TYR A 59 -9.74 -29.80 -9.41
N THR A 60 -10.40 -28.91 -10.16
CA THR A 60 -11.19 -29.27 -11.35
C THR A 60 -10.26 -29.26 -12.57
N ILE A 61 -9.79 -30.43 -12.98
CA ILE A 61 -8.72 -30.61 -13.96
C ILE A 61 -9.28 -30.60 -15.39
N THR A 62 -8.75 -29.71 -16.21
CA THR A 62 -9.23 -29.42 -17.58
C THR A 62 -8.25 -29.91 -18.65
N ASN A 63 -6.93 -29.83 -18.40
CA ASN A 63 -5.89 -30.24 -19.34
C ASN A 63 -4.66 -30.79 -18.57
N ILE A 64 -4.01 -31.82 -19.12
CA ILE A 64 -2.77 -32.38 -18.61
C ILE A 64 -1.74 -32.37 -19.74
N THR A 65 -0.74 -31.50 -19.64
CA THR A 65 0.37 -31.44 -20.60
C THR A 65 1.44 -32.46 -20.20
N ILE A 66 1.92 -33.26 -21.14
CA ILE A 66 2.98 -34.26 -20.97
C ILE A 66 4.12 -33.96 -21.94
N TYR A 67 5.32 -33.69 -21.43
CA TYR A 67 6.54 -33.55 -22.22
C TYR A 67 7.26 -34.90 -22.27
N ARG A 68 7.37 -35.50 -23.45
CA ARG A 68 8.06 -36.78 -23.67
C ARG A 68 9.52 -36.59 -24.11
N ARG A 69 10.37 -37.58 -23.82
CA ARG A 69 11.76 -37.63 -24.31
C ARG A 69 11.81 -37.52 -25.85
N ALA A 70 12.79 -36.77 -26.35
CA ALA A 70 12.94 -36.38 -27.74
C ALA A 70 13.54 -37.47 -28.66
N GLU A 71 14.28 -38.44 -28.13
CA GLU A 71 14.88 -39.53 -28.89
C GLU A 71 13.84 -40.61 -29.22
N ASN A 72 13.76 -41.01 -30.49
CA ASN A 72 13.03 -42.13 -31.13
C ASN A 72 12.44 -43.21 -30.18
N GLN A 73 11.43 -42.86 -29.38
CA GLN A 73 10.83 -43.70 -28.34
C GLN A 73 9.30 -43.46 -28.23
N GLU A 74 8.68 -43.05 -29.33
CA GLU A 74 7.22 -42.85 -29.52
C GLU A 74 6.42 -44.04 -28.98
N ARG A 75 6.97 -45.24 -29.15
CA ARG A 75 6.43 -46.53 -28.69
C ARG A 75 6.12 -46.55 -27.18
N ARG A 76 6.85 -45.80 -26.36
CA ARG A 76 6.68 -45.79 -24.89
C ARG A 76 5.34 -45.20 -24.44
N MET A 77 4.76 -44.27 -25.21
CA MET A 77 3.42 -43.72 -24.92
C MET A 77 2.27 -44.72 -25.15
N SER A 78 2.53 -45.82 -25.87
CA SER A 78 1.54 -46.88 -26.14
C SER A 78 0.85 -47.37 -24.87
N GLY A 79 -0.49 -47.31 -24.84
CA GLY A 79 -1.30 -47.91 -23.78
C GLY A 79 -1.17 -47.26 -22.39
N ILE A 80 -0.78 -45.99 -22.33
CA ILE A 80 -0.85 -45.21 -21.08
C ILE A 80 -2.28 -44.69 -20.91
N HIS A 81 -2.90 -44.97 -19.76
CA HIS A 81 -4.10 -44.29 -19.28
C HIS A 81 -3.68 -43.03 -18.50
N VAL A 82 -4.34 -41.91 -18.76
CA VAL A 82 -4.24 -40.67 -17.98
C VAL A 82 -5.49 -40.58 -17.12
N GLU A 83 -5.33 -40.51 -15.81
CA GLU A 83 -6.40 -40.60 -14.82
C GLU A 83 -6.38 -39.42 -13.83
N VAL A 84 -7.54 -39.07 -13.28
CA VAL A 84 -7.75 -38.11 -12.19
C VAL A 84 -8.61 -38.81 -11.13
N ASP A 85 -8.05 -39.08 -9.95
CA ASP A 85 -8.68 -39.88 -8.88
C ASP A 85 -9.40 -41.14 -9.39
N ASN A 86 -8.71 -41.89 -10.25
CA ASN A 86 -9.14 -43.12 -10.93
C ASN A 86 -10.19 -42.94 -12.07
N GLN A 87 -10.69 -41.73 -12.30
CA GLN A 87 -11.49 -41.39 -13.48
C GLN A 87 -10.56 -41.22 -14.69
N THR A 88 -10.84 -41.87 -15.83
CA THR A 88 -9.95 -41.82 -17.00
C THR A 88 -10.20 -40.56 -17.84
N CYS A 89 -9.22 -39.66 -17.87
CA CYS A 89 -9.20 -38.47 -18.74
C CYS A 89 -8.89 -38.83 -20.19
N HIS A 90 -7.92 -39.71 -20.42
CA HIS A 90 -7.49 -40.12 -21.76
C HIS A 90 -6.86 -41.52 -21.75
N THR A 91 -6.74 -42.16 -22.91
CA THR A 91 -5.99 -43.41 -23.08
C THR A 91 -5.28 -43.40 -24.42
N PHE A 92 -3.94 -43.44 -24.39
CA PHE A 92 -3.13 -43.52 -25.60
C PHE A 92 -3.32 -44.90 -26.26
N PRO A 93 -3.44 -44.97 -27.60
CA PRO A 93 -3.71 -46.23 -28.30
C PRO A 93 -2.57 -47.25 -28.13
N LEU A 94 -2.87 -48.51 -28.40
CA LEU A 94 -1.87 -49.58 -28.45
C LEU A 94 -1.05 -49.49 -29.76
N MET A 95 0.26 -49.72 -29.67
CA MET A 95 1.15 -49.84 -30.85
C MET A 95 0.64 -50.90 -31.85
N ALA A 96 0.07 -52.01 -31.38
CA ALA A 96 -0.50 -53.05 -32.23
C ALA A 96 -1.80 -52.64 -32.97
N VAL A 97 -2.40 -51.49 -32.62
CA VAL A 97 -3.69 -51.02 -33.15
C VAL A 97 -3.52 -49.76 -34.00
N ASN A 98 -2.71 -48.78 -33.58
CA ASN A 98 -2.50 -47.55 -34.34
C ASN A 98 -1.07 -47.01 -34.19
N VAL A 99 -0.14 -47.61 -34.95
CA VAL A 99 1.26 -47.17 -35.04
C VAL A 99 1.36 -45.71 -35.48
N THR A 100 0.61 -45.31 -36.50
CA THR A 100 0.72 -43.99 -37.15
C THR A 100 0.38 -42.85 -36.19
N ALA A 101 -0.69 -42.99 -35.39
CA ALA A 101 -1.06 -41.98 -34.41
C ALA A 101 0.02 -41.78 -33.33
N LEU A 102 0.67 -42.87 -32.88
CA LEU A 102 1.75 -42.79 -31.90
C LEU A 102 3.04 -42.21 -32.49
N LEU A 103 3.38 -42.55 -33.73
CA LEU A 103 4.53 -41.97 -34.44
C LEU A 103 4.36 -40.47 -34.72
N ALA A 104 3.12 -40.01 -34.87
CA ALA A 104 2.78 -38.59 -35.05
C ALA A 104 2.74 -37.77 -33.75
N LEU A 105 2.93 -38.38 -32.57
CA LEU A 105 2.84 -37.65 -31.30
C LEU A 105 3.94 -36.57 -31.17
N PRO A 106 3.59 -35.30 -30.90
CA PRO A 106 4.55 -34.24 -30.64
C PRO A 106 5.37 -34.47 -29.35
N LYS A 107 6.40 -33.64 -29.13
CA LYS A 107 7.23 -33.68 -27.92
C LYS A 107 6.49 -33.15 -26.67
N LYS A 108 5.67 -32.12 -26.83
CA LYS A 108 4.67 -31.64 -25.87
C LYS A 108 3.32 -32.19 -26.32
N ILE A 109 2.65 -32.97 -25.48
CA ILE A 109 1.32 -33.54 -25.75
C ILE A 109 0.36 -32.92 -24.75
N ASP A 110 -0.67 -32.21 -25.22
CA ASP A 110 -1.75 -31.69 -24.37
C ASP A 110 -2.93 -32.66 -24.36
N VAL A 111 -3.45 -32.96 -23.17
CA VAL A 111 -4.48 -33.97 -22.92
C VAL A 111 -5.67 -33.32 -22.22
N THR A 112 -6.65 -32.86 -22.99
CA THR A 112 -7.89 -32.27 -22.48
C THR A 112 -8.78 -33.34 -21.84
N CYS A 113 -9.22 -33.11 -20.60
CA CYS A 113 -10.26 -33.93 -19.97
C CYS A 113 -11.63 -33.37 -20.34
N SER A 114 -12.47 -34.18 -21.00
CA SER A 114 -13.81 -33.78 -21.43
C SER A 114 -14.84 -34.85 -21.06
N PRO A 115 -15.75 -34.62 -20.09
CA PRO A 115 -15.83 -33.42 -19.23
C PRO A 115 -14.58 -33.25 -18.34
N PRO A 116 -14.33 -32.04 -17.80
CA PRO A 116 -13.31 -31.81 -16.78
C PRO A 116 -13.51 -32.73 -15.58
N LEU A 117 -12.41 -33.18 -14.98
CA LEU A 117 -12.44 -34.15 -13.88
C LEU A 117 -11.96 -33.51 -12.59
N THR A 118 -12.81 -33.49 -11.56
CA THR A 118 -12.40 -33.06 -10.22
C THR A 118 -11.61 -34.17 -9.53
N GLY A 119 -10.47 -33.82 -8.94
CA GLY A 119 -9.69 -34.72 -8.11
C GLY A 119 -8.40 -34.12 -7.58
N ARG A 120 -7.72 -34.87 -6.72
CA ARG A 120 -6.47 -34.50 -6.03
C ARG A 120 -5.24 -35.20 -6.61
N VAL A 121 -5.39 -36.40 -7.19
CA VAL A 121 -4.27 -37.19 -7.74
C VAL A 121 -4.41 -37.37 -9.25
N VAL A 122 -3.42 -36.89 -10.01
CA VAL A 122 -3.27 -37.19 -11.44
C VAL A 122 -2.35 -38.39 -11.60
N ARG A 123 -2.72 -39.36 -12.44
CA ARG A 123 -1.93 -40.59 -12.67
C ARG A 123 -1.74 -40.88 -14.16
N LEU A 124 -0.54 -41.34 -14.51
CA LEU A 124 -0.22 -42.03 -15.75
C LEU A 124 0.02 -43.51 -15.43
N GLN A 125 -0.77 -44.42 -16.00
CA GLN A 125 -0.76 -45.85 -15.67
C GLN A 125 -0.73 -46.70 -16.94
N LYS A 126 0.20 -47.65 -17.05
CA LYS A 126 0.08 -48.79 -17.98
C LYS A 126 -0.60 -49.94 -17.25
N ARG A 127 -1.67 -50.52 -17.81
CA ARG A 127 -2.41 -51.64 -17.20
C ARG A 127 -2.04 -52.95 -17.89
N GLY A 128 -1.44 -53.88 -17.16
CA GLY A 128 -0.78 -55.06 -17.74
C GLY A 128 -1.70 -56.21 -18.16
N GLN A 129 -2.15 -56.23 -19.42
CA GLN A 129 -2.56 -57.45 -20.15
C GLN A 129 -2.48 -57.22 -21.67
N GLY A 130 -1.72 -58.07 -22.39
CA GLY A 130 -1.65 -58.08 -23.87
C GLY A 130 -0.36 -57.54 -24.52
N TYR A 131 0.57 -56.94 -23.77
CA TYR A 131 1.80 -56.35 -24.31
C TYR A 131 2.91 -57.38 -24.59
N ASN A 132 2.70 -58.28 -25.54
CA ASN A 132 3.80 -59.09 -26.11
C ASN A 132 4.55 -58.29 -27.18
N ASP A 133 5.07 -57.11 -26.84
CA ASP A 133 5.91 -56.33 -27.74
C ASP A 133 7.38 -56.75 -27.63
N ALA A 134 7.94 -57.30 -28.71
CA ALA A 134 9.33 -57.78 -28.76
C ALA A 134 10.39 -56.65 -28.72
N PHE A 135 10.03 -55.48 -28.19
CA PHE A 135 10.81 -54.25 -28.22
C PHE A 135 10.82 -53.49 -26.87
N GLY A 136 10.18 -54.00 -25.82
CA GLY A 136 10.35 -53.56 -24.43
C GLY A 136 9.61 -52.28 -24.01
N ALA A 137 8.39 -52.03 -24.51
CA ALA A 137 7.64 -50.79 -24.27
C ALA A 137 6.86 -50.74 -22.93
N HIS A 138 7.27 -51.49 -21.91
CA HIS A 138 6.59 -51.54 -20.60
C HIS A 138 6.74 -50.26 -19.75
N ILE A 139 7.71 -49.39 -20.05
CA ILE A 139 8.05 -48.24 -19.21
C ILE A 139 7.30 -46.94 -19.56
N ILE A 140 6.93 -46.19 -18.51
CA ILE A 140 6.63 -44.76 -18.62
C ILE A 140 7.98 -44.01 -18.65
N ASN A 141 8.11 -43.01 -19.52
CA ASN A 141 9.36 -42.27 -19.75
C ASN A 141 9.06 -40.86 -20.26
N ILE A 142 9.07 -39.89 -19.35
CA ILE A 142 8.60 -38.51 -19.55
C ILE A 142 9.53 -37.52 -18.81
N CYS A 143 9.53 -36.27 -19.27
CA CYS A 143 10.42 -35.22 -18.78
C CYS A 143 9.70 -34.21 -17.88
N GLU A 144 8.45 -33.85 -18.18
CA GLU A 144 7.64 -32.95 -17.34
C GLU A 144 6.14 -33.26 -17.55
N VAL A 145 5.33 -33.06 -16.51
CA VAL A 145 3.86 -33.15 -16.54
C VAL A 145 3.29 -31.90 -15.88
N GLN A 146 2.57 -31.07 -16.64
CA GLN A 146 1.92 -29.86 -16.14
C GLN A 146 0.43 -30.12 -16.05
N VAL A 147 -0.15 -29.93 -14.86
CA VAL A 147 -1.57 -30.18 -14.57
C VAL A 147 -2.29 -28.83 -14.54
N TRP A 148 -3.22 -28.63 -15.45
CA TRP A 148 -4.02 -27.42 -15.57
C TRP A 148 -5.44 -27.70 -15.07
N GLY A 149 -5.86 -26.91 -14.08
CA GLY A 149 -7.16 -27.07 -13.45
C GLY A 149 -7.38 -26.00 -12.39
N CYS A 150 -8.64 -25.59 -12.24
CA CYS A 150 -8.97 -24.50 -11.32
C CYS A 150 -9.23 -25.04 -9.91
N LYS A 151 -8.91 -24.22 -8.91
CA LYS A 151 -9.37 -24.44 -7.53
C LYS A 151 -10.91 -24.43 -7.55
N ALA A 152 -11.56 -25.26 -6.73
CA ALA A 152 -13.01 -25.17 -6.55
C ALA A 152 -13.41 -23.72 -6.19
N GLY A 153 -14.45 -23.21 -6.85
CA GLY A 153 -14.86 -21.79 -6.79
C GLY A 153 -14.13 -20.86 -7.78
N PHE A 154 -13.34 -21.38 -8.73
CA PHE A 154 -12.64 -20.58 -9.76
C PHE A 154 -12.77 -21.18 -11.17
N TYR A 155 -12.65 -20.35 -12.21
CA TYR A 155 -12.71 -20.69 -13.62
C TYR A 155 -11.82 -19.80 -14.51
N GLY A 156 -11.85 -20.07 -15.82
CA GLY A 156 -11.16 -19.29 -16.85
C GLY A 156 -9.80 -19.87 -17.21
N ALA A 157 -9.17 -19.37 -18.28
CA ALA A 157 -7.93 -19.94 -18.83
C ALA A 157 -6.77 -19.97 -17.82
N GLU A 158 -6.65 -18.93 -16.99
CA GLU A 158 -5.65 -18.80 -15.92
C GLU A 158 -6.24 -19.08 -14.51
N CYS A 159 -7.49 -19.57 -14.43
CA CYS A 159 -8.18 -19.87 -13.18
C CYS A 159 -8.31 -18.69 -12.19
N VAL A 160 -8.33 -17.46 -12.69
CA VAL A 160 -8.42 -16.21 -11.90
C VAL A 160 -9.87 -15.79 -11.61
N ASP A 161 -10.81 -16.13 -12.48
CA ASP A 161 -12.21 -15.77 -12.32
C ASP A 161 -12.83 -16.57 -11.18
N GLN A 162 -13.28 -15.91 -10.11
CA GLN A 162 -14.12 -16.57 -9.12
C GLN A 162 -15.47 -16.94 -9.74
N CYS A 163 -15.97 -18.14 -9.43
CA CYS A 163 -17.35 -18.53 -9.71
C CYS A 163 -18.30 -17.48 -9.10
N GLY A 164 -19.39 -17.16 -9.80
CA GLY A 164 -20.47 -16.39 -9.19
C GLY A 164 -21.24 -17.21 -8.16
N ASN A 165 -22.39 -16.69 -7.74
CA ASN A 165 -23.22 -17.27 -6.69
C ASN A 165 -23.99 -18.50 -7.21
N CYS A 166 -23.29 -19.60 -7.48
CA CYS A 166 -23.87 -20.85 -7.96
C CYS A 166 -24.66 -21.57 -6.87
N ALA A 167 -25.83 -22.10 -7.20
CA ALA A 167 -26.59 -22.94 -6.29
C ALA A 167 -25.79 -24.21 -5.86
N GLY A 168 -25.99 -24.64 -4.62
CA GLY A 168 -25.55 -25.95 -4.12
C GLY A 168 -24.08 -26.12 -3.70
N SER A 169 -23.15 -25.23 -4.09
CA SER A 169 -21.75 -25.27 -3.56
C SER A 169 -20.82 -24.09 -3.92
N ASN A 170 -21.29 -23.04 -4.61
CA ASN A 170 -20.42 -22.06 -5.32
C ASN A 170 -19.46 -22.69 -6.35
N THR A 171 -19.69 -23.94 -6.77
CA THR A 171 -18.89 -24.61 -7.81
C THR A 171 -19.48 -24.33 -9.20
N CYS A 172 -18.63 -23.85 -10.11
CA CYS A 172 -18.95 -23.64 -11.51
C CYS A 172 -18.04 -24.46 -12.43
N SER A 173 -18.38 -24.50 -13.73
CA SER A 173 -17.53 -24.99 -14.80
C SER A 173 -16.20 -24.23 -14.82
N ALA A 174 -15.10 -24.93 -14.53
CA ALA A 174 -13.75 -24.37 -14.53
C ALA A 174 -13.32 -23.76 -15.89
N VAL A 175 -14.00 -24.10 -16.99
CA VAL A 175 -13.69 -23.56 -18.33
C VAL A 175 -14.53 -22.32 -18.65
N SER A 176 -15.83 -22.33 -18.31
CA SER A 176 -16.81 -21.34 -18.81
C SER A 176 -17.49 -20.51 -17.72
N GLY A 177 -17.15 -20.72 -16.45
CA GLY A 177 -17.80 -20.07 -15.31
C GLY A 177 -19.25 -20.49 -15.07
N HIS A 178 -19.77 -21.40 -15.89
CA HIS A 178 -21.18 -21.76 -15.87
C HIS A 178 -21.55 -22.56 -14.60
N CYS A 179 -22.53 -22.08 -13.84
CA CYS A 179 -23.05 -22.77 -12.66
C CYS A 179 -23.98 -23.94 -13.09
N PRO A 180 -23.61 -25.21 -12.88
CA PRO A 180 -24.33 -26.37 -13.42
C PRO A 180 -25.66 -26.68 -12.71
N HIS A 181 -25.99 -25.93 -11.65
CA HIS A 181 -27.22 -26.07 -10.86
C HIS A 181 -28.04 -24.77 -10.83
N GLY A 182 -27.75 -23.82 -11.73
CA GLY A 182 -28.37 -22.49 -11.73
C GLY A 182 -27.76 -21.55 -10.69
N CYS A 183 -28.37 -20.38 -10.55
CA CYS A 183 -27.93 -19.34 -9.62
C CYS A 183 -28.60 -19.48 -8.25
N GLN A 184 -27.97 -18.90 -7.22
CA GLN A 184 -28.63 -18.61 -5.95
C GLN A 184 -29.67 -17.50 -6.16
N PRO A 185 -30.75 -17.47 -5.36
CA PRO A 185 -31.75 -16.42 -5.46
C PRO A 185 -31.12 -15.02 -5.36
N GLY A 186 -31.56 -14.10 -6.21
CA GLY A 186 -30.96 -12.77 -6.36
C GLY A 186 -29.88 -12.64 -7.42
N TRP A 187 -29.51 -13.73 -8.08
CA TRP A 187 -28.47 -13.76 -9.11
C TRP A 187 -28.96 -14.42 -10.40
N GLN A 188 -28.39 -14.00 -11.52
CA GLN A 188 -28.72 -14.44 -12.88
C GLN A 188 -27.50 -14.44 -13.82
N ALA A 189 -27.77 -14.71 -15.10
CA ALA A 189 -26.82 -15.00 -16.17
C ALA A 189 -26.00 -16.29 -15.93
N HIS A 190 -25.46 -16.88 -16.99
CA HIS A 190 -24.91 -18.24 -16.95
C HIS A 190 -23.81 -18.47 -15.91
N THR A 191 -23.12 -17.41 -15.48
CA THR A 191 -22.03 -17.43 -14.48
C THR A 191 -22.43 -16.93 -13.08
N CYS A 192 -23.69 -16.53 -12.87
CA CYS A 192 -24.24 -16.04 -11.60
C CYS A 192 -23.45 -14.89 -10.95
N LYS A 193 -22.83 -14.04 -11.79
CA LYS A 193 -22.11 -12.80 -11.41
C LYS A 193 -22.97 -11.54 -11.55
N GLN A 194 -24.18 -11.64 -12.12
CA GLN A 194 -25.10 -10.50 -12.27
C GLN A 194 -26.22 -10.62 -11.24
N GLU A 195 -26.49 -9.53 -10.52
CA GLU A 195 -27.68 -9.44 -9.65
C GLU A 195 -28.97 -9.38 -10.48
N CYS A 196 -30.11 -9.59 -9.82
CA CYS A 196 -31.42 -9.41 -10.44
C CYS A 196 -31.65 -7.95 -10.88
N PRO A 197 -32.21 -7.72 -12.09
CA PRO A 197 -32.63 -6.39 -12.52
C PRO A 197 -33.67 -5.80 -11.56
N SER A 198 -33.62 -4.49 -11.34
CA SER A 198 -34.67 -3.72 -10.64
C SER A 198 -36.06 -4.10 -11.19
N GLY A 199 -36.98 -4.48 -10.30
CA GLY A 199 -38.27 -5.06 -10.66
C GLY A 199 -38.33 -6.60 -10.58
N SER A 200 -37.23 -7.30 -10.24
CA SER A 200 -37.20 -8.77 -10.14
C SER A 200 -36.35 -9.31 -8.99
N PHE A 201 -36.64 -10.53 -8.54
CA PHE A 201 -36.00 -11.21 -7.42
C PHE A 201 -36.07 -12.75 -7.50
N GLY A 202 -35.38 -13.44 -6.61
CA GLY A 202 -35.45 -14.89 -6.43
C GLY A 202 -34.63 -15.72 -7.41
N ASP A 203 -34.92 -17.02 -7.49
CA ASP A 203 -34.20 -18.00 -8.31
C ASP A 203 -34.27 -17.61 -9.80
N ASP A 204 -33.10 -17.50 -10.45
CA ASP A 204 -32.91 -16.96 -11.81
C ASP A 204 -33.71 -15.66 -12.09
N CYS A 205 -33.96 -14.86 -11.05
CA CYS A 205 -34.75 -13.63 -11.10
C CYS A 205 -36.17 -13.78 -11.67
N SER A 206 -36.75 -14.98 -11.52
CA SER A 206 -38.04 -15.37 -12.10
C SER A 206 -39.26 -14.75 -11.39
N MET A 207 -39.11 -14.21 -10.19
CA MET A 207 -40.17 -13.50 -9.48
C MET A 207 -40.08 -11.99 -9.75
N GLN A 208 -41.23 -11.33 -9.90
CA GLN A 208 -41.31 -9.87 -10.07
C GLN A 208 -41.53 -9.18 -8.73
N CYS A 209 -40.86 -8.05 -8.50
CA CYS A 209 -41.17 -7.17 -7.38
C CYS A 209 -42.66 -6.83 -7.38
N SER A 210 -43.22 -6.70 -6.19
CA SER A 210 -44.60 -6.27 -5.95
C SER A 210 -44.73 -4.75 -6.07
N ASN A 211 -45.67 -4.13 -5.34
CA ASN A 211 -45.88 -2.70 -5.33
C ASN A 211 -44.80 -1.94 -4.51
N CYS A 212 -43.52 -2.24 -4.72
CA CYS A 212 -42.41 -1.57 -4.08
C CYS A 212 -42.18 -0.16 -4.65
N SER A 213 -41.76 0.77 -3.80
CA SER A 213 -41.28 2.10 -4.18
C SER A 213 -40.20 2.00 -5.25
N GLN A 214 -40.31 2.80 -6.31
CA GLN A 214 -39.41 2.80 -7.48
C GLN A 214 -39.25 1.41 -8.16
N ASP A 215 -40.14 0.45 -7.90
CA ASP A 215 -40.01 -0.96 -8.31
C ASP A 215 -38.72 -1.64 -7.77
N ARG A 216 -38.17 -1.12 -6.67
CA ARG A 216 -36.97 -1.66 -6.01
C ARG A 216 -37.35 -2.60 -4.86
N CYS A 217 -37.16 -3.89 -5.07
CA CYS A 217 -37.14 -4.90 -4.02
C CYS A 217 -35.73 -5.48 -3.83
N HIS A 218 -35.53 -6.13 -2.69
CA HIS A 218 -34.33 -6.90 -2.37
C HIS A 218 -34.25 -8.11 -3.30
N ASN A 219 -33.09 -8.31 -3.94
CA ASN A 219 -32.94 -9.25 -5.05
C ASN A 219 -33.13 -10.72 -4.63
N THR A 220 -32.84 -11.12 -3.39
CA THR A 220 -32.95 -12.53 -2.97
C THR A 220 -34.39 -12.97 -2.66
N ASP A 221 -35.18 -12.14 -1.99
CA ASP A 221 -36.43 -12.51 -1.31
C ASP A 221 -37.64 -11.61 -1.67
N GLY A 222 -37.39 -10.47 -2.32
CA GLY A 222 -38.42 -9.55 -2.80
C GLY A 222 -38.90 -8.52 -1.77
N GLU A 223 -38.23 -8.35 -0.63
CA GLU A 223 -38.60 -7.32 0.36
C GLU A 223 -38.46 -5.89 -0.20
N CYS A 224 -39.45 -5.01 0.01
CA CYS A 224 -39.44 -3.67 -0.59
C CYS A 224 -38.55 -2.69 0.19
N LEU A 225 -37.27 -2.59 -0.20
CA LEU A 225 -36.21 -1.82 0.47
C LEU A 225 -36.53 -0.33 0.73
N GLU A 226 -37.31 0.32 -0.13
CA GLU A 226 -37.73 1.73 0.02
C GLU A 226 -39.21 1.88 0.44
N GLY A 227 -39.79 0.81 0.99
CA GLY A 227 -41.21 0.69 1.25
C GLY A 227 -42.06 0.57 -0.03
N CYS A 228 -43.34 0.86 0.07
CA CYS A 228 -44.35 0.62 -0.96
C CYS A 228 -44.64 1.84 -1.84
N LYS A 229 -45.28 1.58 -2.98
CA LYS A 229 -46.04 2.54 -3.78
C LYS A 229 -47.29 3.02 -3.03
N PRO A 230 -47.89 4.14 -3.46
CA PRO A 230 -49.17 4.60 -2.91
C PRO A 230 -50.24 3.51 -2.89
N GLY A 231 -51.05 3.47 -1.83
CA GLY A 231 -52.14 2.51 -1.67
C GLY A 231 -51.76 1.15 -1.10
N TYR A 232 -50.47 0.88 -0.89
CA TYR A 232 -49.97 -0.38 -0.32
C TYR A 232 -49.16 -0.15 0.96
N GLN A 233 -49.30 -1.06 1.93
CA GLN A 233 -48.66 -0.96 3.25
C GLN A 233 -47.42 -1.83 3.39
N TRP A 234 -46.39 -1.29 4.03
CA TRP A 234 -45.25 -2.06 4.53
C TRP A 234 -45.49 -2.32 6.01
N THR A 235 -45.43 -3.57 6.44
CA THR A 235 -45.55 -3.92 7.87
C THR A 235 -44.54 -4.99 8.25
N PRO A 236 -44.15 -5.13 9.53
CA PRO A 236 -43.22 -6.18 9.97
C PRO A 236 -43.68 -7.63 9.74
N GLY A 237 -44.94 -7.86 9.33
CA GLY A 237 -45.45 -9.17 8.90
C GLY A 237 -45.69 -9.29 7.38
N ASN A 238 -45.72 -8.17 6.66
CA ASN A 238 -45.81 -8.12 5.19
C ASN A 238 -44.93 -6.95 4.67
N PRO A 239 -43.61 -7.14 4.63
CA PRO A 239 -42.68 -6.14 4.11
C PRO A 239 -42.61 -6.16 2.57
N PHE A 240 -43.43 -7.00 1.94
CA PHE A 240 -43.50 -7.22 0.50
C PHE A 240 -44.57 -6.37 -0.19
N CYS A 241 -45.20 -5.38 0.45
CA CYS A 241 -46.18 -4.47 -0.19
C CYS A 241 -47.29 -5.16 -1.01
N LYS A 242 -47.74 -6.34 -0.54
CA LYS A 242 -48.79 -7.16 -1.17
C LYS A 242 -50.20 -6.82 -0.66
N GLU A 243 -50.29 -6.08 0.44
CA GLU A 243 -51.55 -5.62 1.04
C GLU A 243 -51.80 -4.14 0.76
N PHE A 244 -53.06 -3.80 0.53
CA PHE A 244 -53.53 -2.41 0.49
C PHE A 244 -53.49 -1.78 1.89
N CYS A 245 -53.52 -0.45 1.95
CA CYS A 245 -53.61 0.29 3.21
C CYS A 245 -54.78 -0.18 4.08
N HIS A 246 -54.51 -0.55 5.33
CA HIS A 246 -55.55 -0.75 6.32
C HIS A 246 -56.19 0.57 6.76
N SER A 247 -57.42 0.45 7.25
CA SER A 247 -58.34 1.51 7.69
C SER A 247 -57.66 2.76 8.28
N GLY A 248 -57.64 3.86 7.53
CA GLY A 248 -57.26 5.19 8.05
C GLY A 248 -55.95 5.79 7.50
N GLY A 249 -55.19 5.05 6.69
CA GLY A 249 -54.02 5.57 5.96
C GLY A 249 -54.18 5.50 4.44
N TYR A 250 -53.53 6.41 3.71
CA TYR A 250 -53.41 6.41 2.24
C TYR A 250 -52.02 6.90 1.79
N GLY A 251 -51.76 6.86 0.49
CA GLY A 251 -50.50 7.37 -0.07
C GLY A 251 -49.32 6.40 0.13
N LYS A 252 -48.08 6.89 -0.05
CA LYS A 252 -46.87 6.06 -0.01
C LYS A 252 -46.71 5.43 1.38
N ASN A 253 -46.48 4.12 1.48
CA ASN A 253 -46.44 3.37 2.75
C ASN A 253 -47.71 3.54 3.62
N CYS A 254 -48.80 4.10 3.09
CA CYS A 254 -49.99 4.50 3.84
C CYS A 254 -49.69 5.54 4.94
N SER A 255 -48.66 6.39 4.76
CA SER A 255 -48.23 7.39 5.76
C SER A 255 -49.25 8.50 6.00
N GLU A 256 -50.08 8.81 5.02
CA GLU A 256 -50.99 9.96 5.07
C GLU A 256 -52.29 9.57 5.78
N PRO A 257 -52.66 10.23 6.89
CA PRO A 257 -53.91 9.93 7.58
C PRO A 257 -55.12 10.38 6.75
N CYS A 258 -56.11 9.50 6.59
CA CYS A 258 -57.39 9.83 5.95
C CYS A 258 -58.01 11.10 6.56
N GLY A 259 -58.64 11.92 5.70
CA GLY A 259 -59.46 13.05 6.15
C GLY A 259 -60.68 12.59 6.96
N GLN A 260 -61.42 13.55 7.54
CA GLN A 260 -62.63 13.27 8.32
C GLN A 260 -63.82 12.90 7.42
N CYS A 261 -63.75 11.71 6.82
CA CYS A 261 -64.84 11.11 6.04
C CYS A 261 -66.10 10.99 6.90
N ARG A 262 -67.26 11.27 6.30
CA ARG A 262 -68.54 11.22 7.00
C ARG A 262 -68.92 9.78 7.33
N GLY A 263 -69.52 9.56 8.51
CA GLY A 263 -70.12 8.27 8.88
C GLY A 263 -69.14 7.14 9.26
N GLY A 264 -67.82 7.32 9.08
CA GLY A 264 -66.82 6.28 9.27
C GLY A 264 -66.46 5.51 8.00
N ASP A 265 -66.91 5.98 6.83
CA ASP A 265 -66.44 5.50 5.54
C ASP A 265 -64.91 5.63 5.44
N GLN A 266 -64.23 4.64 4.85
CA GLN A 266 -62.78 4.70 4.64
C GLN A 266 -62.45 5.57 3.43
N CYS A 267 -61.36 6.34 3.52
CA CYS A 267 -60.86 7.06 2.35
C CYS A 267 -60.23 6.09 1.33
N ASP A 268 -60.21 6.47 0.06
CA ASP A 268 -59.53 5.70 -0.99
C ASP A 268 -58.04 5.55 -0.65
N PRO A 269 -57.46 4.34 -0.63
CA PRO A 269 -56.10 4.13 -0.15
C PRO A 269 -55.02 4.70 -1.10
N PHE A 270 -55.34 4.93 -2.37
CA PHE A 270 -54.40 5.50 -3.34
C PHE A 270 -54.43 7.03 -3.33
N THR A 271 -55.62 7.63 -3.26
CA THR A 271 -55.82 9.08 -3.46
C THR A 271 -56.17 9.84 -2.18
N GLY A 272 -56.64 9.17 -1.14
CA GLY A 272 -57.14 9.79 0.09
C GLY A 272 -58.54 10.38 0.00
N THR A 273 -59.28 10.18 -1.10
CA THR A 273 -60.62 10.78 -1.25
C THR A 273 -61.67 10.08 -0.40
N CYS A 274 -62.48 10.86 0.31
CA CYS A 274 -63.73 10.43 0.95
C CYS A 274 -64.92 10.61 0.00
N ALA A 275 -65.93 9.73 0.09
CA ALA A 275 -67.19 9.88 -0.66
C ALA A 275 -68.01 11.10 -0.20
N SER A 276 -67.91 11.50 1.08
CA SER A 276 -68.42 12.79 1.56
C SER A 276 -67.71 13.24 2.85
N CYS A 277 -67.69 14.55 3.11
CA CYS A 277 -67.02 15.17 4.26
C CYS A 277 -68.00 15.65 5.34
N GLN A 278 -67.47 15.96 6.53
CA GLN A 278 -68.15 16.79 7.53
C GLN A 278 -68.04 18.29 7.19
N PRO A 279 -68.93 19.16 7.74
CA PRO A 279 -68.83 20.61 7.55
C PRO A 279 -67.51 21.20 8.05
N GLN A 280 -67.12 22.37 7.53
CA GLN A 280 -65.83 23.07 7.78
C GLN A 280 -64.58 22.44 7.14
N PHE A 281 -64.74 21.45 6.26
CA PHE A 281 -63.64 20.83 5.50
C PHE A 281 -63.91 20.86 3.99
N GLN A 282 -62.84 20.94 3.19
CA GLN A 282 -62.91 20.98 1.73
C GLN A 282 -63.51 19.69 1.13
N PRO A 283 -64.23 19.78 -0.01
CA PRO A 283 -64.73 18.60 -0.74
C PRO A 283 -63.63 17.59 -1.12
N HIS A 284 -64.05 16.34 -1.36
CA HIS A 284 -63.23 15.18 -1.73
C HIS A 284 -62.18 14.72 -0.70
N TYR A 285 -61.39 15.60 -0.09
CA TYR A 285 -60.27 15.20 0.79
C TYR A 285 -60.47 15.53 2.27
N CYS A 286 -61.50 16.31 2.61
CA CYS A 286 -61.89 16.64 3.98
C CYS A 286 -60.75 17.23 4.84
N LYS A 287 -60.01 18.20 4.27
CA LYS A 287 -58.96 19.01 4.93
C LYS A 287 -59.42 20.47 5.16
N VAL A 288 -58.74 21.20 6.05
CA VAL A 288 -59.07 22.60 6.42
C VAL A 288 -58.65 23.58 5.31
N CYS A 289 -59.18 24.80 5.30
CA CYS A 289 -58.83 25.83 4.30
C CYS A 289 -57.50 26.56 4.58
N GLU A 290 -56.76 26.83 3.51
CA GLU A 290 -55.41 27.38 3.54
C GLU A 290 -55.32 28.77 2.87
N GLY A 291 -54.27 29.53 3.20
CA GLY A 291 -53.97 30.84 2.61
C GLY A 291 -54.84 32.02 3.08
N ASN A 292 -54.69 33.16 2.41
CA ASN A 292 -55.31 34.46 2.76
C ASN A 292 -56.78 34.56 2.30
N ARG A 293 -57.56 33.54 2.62
CA ARG A 293 -58.99 33.39 2.29
C ARG A 293 -59.86 33.10 3.52
N TYR A 294 -61.15 33.41 3.42
CA TYR A 294 -62.16 33.25 4.48
C TYR A 294 -63.58 32.96 3.94
N GLY A 295 -64.51 32.57 4.81
CA GLY A 295 -65.90 32.25 4.48
C GLY A 295 -66.20 30.74 4.33
N ALA A 296 -67.48 30.37 4.24
CA ALA A 296 -67.95 28.98 4.36
C ALA A 296 -67.46 28.03 3.26
N SER A 297 -67.16 28.53 2.05
CA SER A 297 -66.46 27.79 0.98
C SER A 297 -65.06 28.36 0.70
N CYS A 298 -64.53 29.19 1.60
CA CYS A 298 -63.20 29.81 1.56
C CYS A 298 -62.96 30.65 0.28
N GLU A 299 -64.01 31.34 -0.16
CA GLU A 299 -64.09 32.06 -1.44
C GLU A 299 -63.70 33.55 -1.37
N LEU A 300 -63.73 34.17 -0.18
CA LEU A 300 -63.42 35.59 0.03
C LEU A 300 -61.93 35.80 0.36
N ASN A 301 -61.37 36.97 0.05
CA ASN A 301 -59.94 37.31 0.26
C ASN A 301 -59.73 38.31 1.41
N CYS A 302 -58.58 38.23 2.09
CA CYS A 302 -58.13 39.21 3.09
C CYS A 302 -57.73 40.57 2.48
N SER A 303 -57.57 41.61 3.30
CA SER A 303 -57.01 42.91 2.85
C SER A 303 -55.53 42.77 2.49
N THR A 304 -55.09 43.47 1.44
CA THR A 304 -53.69 43.46 1.00
C THR A 304 -52.74 44.10 2.01
N GLU A 305 -53.22 45.01 2.87
CA GLU A 305 -52.40 45.72 3.86
C GLU A 305 -52.47 45.14 5.27
N CYS A 306 -52.99 43.91 5.42
CA CYS A 306 -52.84 43.13 6.65
C CYS A 306 -51.34 42.88 6.93
N GLY A 307 -50.90 43.13 8.18
CA GLY A 307 -49.53 42.88 8.65
C GLY A 307 -49.19 41.38 8.72
N GLY A 308 -47.90 41.07 8.86
CA GLY A 308 -47.41 39.69 8.85
C GLY A 308 -47.53 39.01 7.48
N ASP A 309 -48.11 37.81 7.46
CA ASP A 309 -48.34 36.98 6.27
C ASP A 309 -49.51 37.48 5.38
N GLY A 310 -50.21 38.53 5.81
CA GLY A 310 -51.42 39.04 5.15
C GLY A 310 -52.70 38.29 5.53
N SER A 311 -52.66 37.43 6.55
CA SER A 311 -53.80 36.60 6.95
C SER A 311 -54.90 37.38 7.68
N CYS A 312 -56.11 36.84 7.54
CA CYS A 312 -57.31 37.32 8.19
C CYS A 312 -58.12 36.18 8.79
N ASP A 313 -58.94 36.54 9.78
CA ASP A 313 -59.88 35.66 10.46
C ASP A 313 -60.83 34.95 9.49
N LYS A 314 -61.08 33.65 9.74
CA LYS A 314 -61.70 32.75 8.77
C LYS A 314 -63.22 32.90 8.66
N ASP A 315 -63.86 33.56 9.62
CA ASP A 315 -65.29 33.89 9.56
C ASP A 315 -65.54 35.37 9.21
N SER A 316 -64.73 36.31 9.72
CA SER A 316 -64.99 37.75 9.64
C SER A 316 -64.10 38.57 8.69
N GLY A 317 -62.99 38.02 8.18
CA GLY A 317 -62.13 38.69 7.20
C GLY A 317 -61.24 39.82 7.74
N ARG A 318 -61.16 40.00 9.07
CA ARG A 318 -60.29 41.00 9.71
C ARG A 318 -58.84 40.52 9.83
N CYS A 319 -57.88 41.40 9.56
CA CYS A 319 -56.45 41.11 9.66
C CYS A 319 -56.07 40.64 11.07
N VAL A 320 -55.41 39.48 11.19
CA VAL A 320 -55.03 38.92 12.52
C VAL A 320 -53.79 39.62 13.08
N GLY A 321 -52.81 39.95 12.23
CA GLY A 321 -51.58 40.66 12.59
C GLY A 321 -51.66 42.20 12.61
N GLY A 322 -52.86 42.80 12.55
CA GLY A 322 -53.00 44.25 12.36
C GLY A 322 -52.60 44.69 10.95
N CYS A 323 -51.94 45.84 10.82
CA CYS A 323 -51.64 46.53 9.56
C CYS A 323 -50.14 46.75 9.29
N LYS A 324 -49.74 46.64 8.02
CA LYS A 324 -48.38 46.88 7.53
C LYS A 324 -47.86 48.29 7.85
N ALA A 325 -46.54 48.45 7.75
CA ALA A 325 -45.86 49.72 7.99
C ALA A 325 -46.42 50.88 7.14
N GLY A 326 -46.65 52.03 7.77
CA GLY A 326 -47.26 53.20 7.14
C GLY A 326 -48.80 53.18 7.10
N TYR A 327 -49.45 52.10 7.53
CA TYR A 327 -50.91 51.91 7.50
C TYR A 327 -51.51 51.60 8.88
N ARG A 328 -52.80 51.90 9.04
CA ARG A 328 -53.62 51.64 10.23
C ARG A 328 -55.04 51.16 9.87
N PRO A 329 -55.81 50.62 10.83
CA PRO A 329 -57.21 50.29 10.61
C PRO A 329 -58.06 51.54 10.38
N GLY A 330 -58.87 51.53 9.32
CA GLY A 330 -59.96 52.50 9.14
C GLY A 330 -61.20 52.15 9.97
N GLN A 331 -62.26 52.98 9.90
CA GLN A 331 -63.48 52.83 10.71
C GLN A 331 -64.20 51.47 10.59
N SER A 332 -63.96 50.70 9.53
CA SER A 332 -64.52 49.35 9.32
C SER A 332 -63.68 48.22 9.92
N GLY A 333 -62.49 48.51 10.47
CA GLY A 333 -61.57 47.52 11.04
C GLY A 333 -60.67 46.80 10.02
N PHE A 334 -60.58 47.32 8.79
CA PHE A 334 -59.64 46.85 7.76
C PHE A 334 -58.48 47.84 7.63
N CYS A 335 -57.29 47.32 7.28
CA CYS A 335 -56.10 48.12 7.02
C CYS A 335 -56.23 48.82 5.67
N ASN A 336 -56.47 50.14 5.70
CA ASN A 336 -56.64 50.98 4.50
C ASN A 336 -56.43 52.50 4.70
N GLU A 337 -56.10 52.98 5.90
CA GLU A 337 -55.72 54.38 6.14
C GLU A 337 -54.20 54.49 6.34
N THR A 338 -53.57 55.56 5.85
CA THR A 338 -52.14 55.84 6.11
C THR A 338 -51.92 56.53 7.46
N CYS A 339 -50.69 56.49 7.98
CA CYS A 339 -50.30 57.26 9.17
C CYS A 339 -50.53 58.77 8.99
N ARG A 340 -50.77 59.47 10.10
CA ARG A 340 -50.93 60.94 10.18
C ARG A 340 -50.23 61.48 11.41
N ASN A 341 -49.42 62.53 11.21
CA ASN A 341 -48.82 63.40 12.23
C ASN A 341 -48.18 62.66 13.43
N GLY A 342 -46.91 62.28 13.30
CA GLY A 342 -46.04 61.98 14.44
C GLY A 342 -45.78 60.49 14.75
N GLY A 343 -46.28 59.57 13.92
CA GLY A 343 -45.99 58.13 14.06
C GLY A 343 -45.77 57.43 12.72
N TYR A 344 -44.98 56.35 12.75
CA TYR A 344 -44.57 55.52 11.62
C TYR A 344 -44.63 54.02 11.98
N GLY A 345 -44.22 53.15 11.05
CA GLY A 345 -44.13 51.71 11.29
C GLY A 345 -45.49 51.00 11.25
N GLU A 346 -45.51 49.73 11.65
CA GLU A 346 -46.73 48.89 11.60
C GLU A 346 -47.81 49.44 12.52
N ASN A 347 -49.07 49.45 12.05
CA ASN A 347 -50.20 50.10 12.71
C ASN A 347 -49.99 51.59 13.08
N CYS A 348 -48.93 52.24 12.57
CA CYS A 348 -48.45 53.56 12.98
C CYS A 348 -48.05 53.68 14.46
N SER A 349 -47.53 52.60 15.07
CA SER A 349 -47.26 52.55 16.52
C SER A 349 -45.99 53.27 17.00
N GLU A 350 -44.99 53.44 16.14
CA GLU A 350 -43.70 54.02 16.53
C GLU A 350 -43.73 55.56 16.46
N PRO A 351 -43.40 56.30 17.54
CA PRO A 351 -43.36 57.75 17.50
C PRO A 351 -42.13 58.27 16.74
N CYS A 352 -42.29 59.34 15.95
CA CYS A 352 -41.18 60.01 15.28
C CYS A 352 -40.05 60.39 16.25
N GLY A 353 -38.80 60.26 15.81
CA GLY A 353 -37.63 60.74 16.56
C GLY A 353 -37.56 62.26 16.66
N HIS A 354 -36.57 62.77 17.40
CA HIS A 354 -36.36 64.22 17.59
C HIS A 354 -35.77 64.92 16.36
N CYS A 355 -36.57 65.01 15.30
CA CYS A 355 -36.27 65.78 14.10
C CYS A 355 -36.09 67.27 14.44
N SER A 356 -35.15 67.95 13.76
CA SER A 356 -34.99 69.41 13.87
C SER A 356 -36.00 70.19 13.04
N GLY A 357 -36.22 71.46 13.39
CA GLY A 357 -37.06 72.40 12.63
C GLY A 357 -38.58 72.17 12.69
N GLY A 358 -39.03 71.00 13.15
CA GLY A 358 -40.44 70.59 13.12
C GLY A 358 -40.83 69.76 11.89
N ASP A 359 -39.84 69.27 11.14
CA ASP A 359 -40.06 68.30 10.05
C ASP A 359 -40.78 67.04 10.57
N GLN A 360 -41.71 66.51 9.78
CA GLN A 360 -42.34 65.21 10.06
C GLN A 360 -41.41 64.08 9.59
N CYS A 361 -41.28 63.03 10.40
CA CYS A 361 -40.56 61.83 9.98
C CYS A 361 -41.32 61.05 8.91
N ASP A 362 -40.61 60.29 8.09
CA ASP A 362 -41.21 59.44 7.06
C ASP A 362 -42.15 58.38 7.68
N PRO A 363 -43.41 58.24 7.22
CA PRO A 363 -44.40 57.37 7.86
C PRO A 363 -44.14 55.86 7.69
N PHE A 364 -43.22 55.45 6.80
CA PHE A 364 -42.85 54.05 6.62
C PHE A 364 -41.56 53.68 7.37
N THR A 365 -40.59 54.60 7.41
CA THR A 365 -39.20 54.35 7.85
C THR A 365 -38.76 55.14 9.09
N GLY A 366 -39.50 56.17 9.49
CA GLY A 366 -39.24 56.97 10.69
C GLY A 366 -38.07 57.94 10.61
N THR A 367 -37.48 58.15 9.42
CA THR A 367 -36.29 58.99 9.25
C THR A 367 -36.62 60.48 9.26
N CYS A 368 -35.72 61.27 9.86
CA CYS A 368 -35.74 62.73 9.88
C CYS A 368 -34.69 63.31 8.92
N THR A 369 -34.95 64.51 8.38
CA THR A 369 -33.98 65.28 7.56
C THR A 369 -32.73 65.68 8.34
N SER A 370 -32.87 65.96 9.65
CA SER A 370 -31.79 66.27 10.59
C SER A 370 -32.26 66.05 12.05
N CYS A 371 -31.33 65.91 12.99
CA CYS A 371 -31.60 65.58 14.40
C CYS A 371 -31.18 66.69 15.37
N ASN A 372 -31.92 66.81 16.47
CA ASN A 372 -31.54 67.66 17.59
C ASN A 372 -30.27 67.11 18.31
N PRO A 373 -29.47 67.97 18.96
CA PRO A 373 -28.25 67.53 19.66
C PRO A 373 -28.52 66.43 20.69
N GLY A 374 -27.65 65.42 20.73
CA GLY A 374 -27.78 64.23 21.60
C GLY A 374 -28.55 63.07 20.97
N TYR A 375 -29.02 63.22 19.73
CA TYR A 375 -29.78 62.21 18.99
C TYR A 375 -29.14 61.92 17.62
N LYS A 376 -28.92 60.65 17.31
CA LYS A 376 -28.16 60.22 16.12
C LYS A 376 -29.06 59.98 14.89
N PRO A 377 -28.70 60.52 13.70
CA PRO A 377 -29.36 60.19 12.44
C PRO A 377 -29.30 58.69 12.07
N PRO A 378 -30.21 58.16 11.24
CA PRO A 378 -31.26 58.89 10.51
C PRO A 378 -32.62 58.99 11.24
N VAL A 379 -32.81 58.24 12.34
CA VAL A 379 -34.09 58.18 13.09
C VAL A 379 -34.07 58.92 14.44
N CYS A 380 -33.02 59.70 14.70
CA CYS A 380 -32.85 60.57 15.87
C CYS A 380 -33.14 59.89 17.22
N LYS A 381 -32.40 58.81 17.52
CA LYS A 381 -32.41 58.08 18.80
C LYS A 381 -31.14 58.38 19.63
N VAL A 382 -31.23 58.24 20.95
CA VAL A 382 -30.23 58.70 21.95
C VAL A 382 -28.93 57.84 21.97
N CYS A 383 -27.87 58.39 22.57
CA CYS A 383 -26.59 57.70 22.80
C CYS A 383 -26.70 56.43 23.68
N ILE A 384 -25.78 55.49 23.48
CA ILE A 384 -25.71 54.20 24.19
C ILE A 384 -24.24 53.87 24.51
N GLY A 385 -23.98 53.36 25.72
CA GLY A 385 -22.63 53.07 26.23
C GLY A 385 -22.03 54.23 27.03
N LYS A 386 -20.75 54.11 27.43
CA LYS A 386 -20.03 55.12 28.24
C LYS A 386 -19.67 56.41 27.46
N ARG A 387 -20.63 56.98 26.74
CA ARG A 387 -20.40 58.06 25.77
C ARG A 387 -21.48 59.13 25.76
N TYR A 388 -21.06 60.37 25.57
CA TYR A 388 -21.93 61.55 25.63
C TYR A 388 -21.65 62.55 24.50
N GLY A 389 -22.46 63.61 24.46
CA GLY A 389 -22.34 64.75 23.56
C GLY A 389 -23.07 64.56 22.23
N ALA A 390 -23.13 65.62 21.41
CA ALA A 390 -24.08 65.73 20.31
C ALA A 390 -24.03 64.61 19.25
N SER A 391 -22.88 63.95 19.07
CA SER A 391 -22.67 62.82 18.15
C SER A 391 -22.47 61.45 18.84
N CYS A 392 -22.50 61.41 20.17
CA CYS A 392 -22.15 60.23 20.99
C CYS A 392 -20.68 59.79 20.88
N ASP A 393 -19.74 60.75 20.90
CA ASP A 393 -18.31 60.52 20.65
C ASP A 393 -17.35 60.85 21.80
N LEU A 394 -17.81 61.57 22.83
CA LEU A 394 -17.02 61.87 24.02
C LEU A 394 -17.17 60.73 25.05
N ASN A 395 -16.13 60.35 25.79
CA ASN A 395 -16.18 59.26 26.79
C ASN A 395 -16.42 59.79 28.21
N CYS A 396 -17.08 59.01 29.07
CA CYS A 396 -17.24 59.29 30.51
C CYS A 396 -15.89 59.33 31.28
N SER A 397 -15.88 59.91 32.49
CA SER A 397 -14.70 59.84 33.38
C SER A 397 -14.41 58.40 33.83
N GLU A 398 -13.13 58.06 34.01
CA GLU A 398 -12.71 56.72 34.43
C GLU A 398 -13.07 56.40 35.90
N ASN A 399 -13.14 57.42 36.77
CA ASN A 399 -13.49 57.28 38.19
C ASN A 399 -14.99 57.46 38.50
N CYS A 400 -15.86 57.36 37.47
CA CYS A 400 -17.31 57.26 37.69
C CYS A 400 -17.63 55.95 38.43
N ASP A 401 -18.37 56.03 39.54
CA ASP A 401 -18.70 54.84 40.33
C ASP A 401 -19.74 53.92 39.66
N GLY A 402 -19.84 52.69 40.16
CA GLY A 402 -20.75 51.66 39.65
C GLY A 402 -20.24 50.99 38.38
N ASP A 403 -21.02 51.04 37.30
CA ASP A 403 -20.59 50.53 35.99
C ASP A 403 -19.62 51.48 35.27
N GLY A 404 -19.53 52.74 35.73
CA GLY A 404 -18.77 53.84 35.15
C GLY A 404 -19.43 54.51 33.95
N SER A 405 -20.77 54.56 33.92
CA SER A 405 -21.56 55.31 32.94
C SER A 405 -21.86 56.76 33.38
N CYS A 406 -22.20 57.61 32.40
CA CYS A 406 -22.46 59.04 32.58
C CYS A 406 -23.69 59.52 31.79
N GLU A 407 -24.18 60.71 32.13
CA GLU A 407 -25.26 61.41 31.42
C GLU A 407 -24.90 61.65 29.94
N ASN A 408 -25.78 61.22 29.02
CA ASN A 408 -25.54 61.17 27.57
C ASN A 408 -25.36 62.54 26.89
N ASP A 409 -25.72 63.64 27.55
CA ASP A 409 -25.60 65.01 27.06
C ASP A 409 -24.52 65.82 27.81
N THR A 410 -24.40 65.67 29.14
CA THR A 410 -23.43 66.43 29.97
C THR A 410 -22.08 65.74 30.19
N GLY A 411 -22.04 64.40 30.22
CA GLY A 411 -20.86 63.61 30.60
C GLY A 411 -20.70 63.35 32.11
N ARG A 412 -21.64 63.80 32.95
CA ARG A 412 -21.60 63.65 34.42
C ARG A 412 -21.82 62.19 34.87
N CYS A 413 -20.99 61.69 35.79
CA CYS A 413 -21.10 60.31 36.31
C CYS A 413 -22.45 60.05 37.03
N VAL A 414 -23.16 58.99 36.64
CA VAL A 414 -24.50 58.68 37.20
C VAL A 414 -24.42 58.07 38.61
N GLY A 415 -23.41 57.25 38.87
CA GLY A 415 -23.21 56.60 40.18
C GLY A 415 -22.53 57.46 41.26
N GLY A 416 -22.05 58.65 40.92
CA GLY A 416 -21.11 59.40 41.77
C GLY A 416 -19.66 59.03 41.48
N CYS A 417 -18.79 59.13 42.48
CA CYS A 417 -17.33 58.98 42.35
C CYS A 417 -16.76 57.88 43.23
N THR A 418 -15.83 57.09 42.69
CA THR A 418 -15.19 55.99 43.42
C THR A 418 -14.43 56.49 44.66
N ALA A 419 -14.41 55.68 45.72
CA ALA A 419 -13.78 56.01 47.01
C ALA A 419 -12.36 56.60 46.87
N GLY A 420 -12.11 57.69 47.60
CA GLY A 420 -10.88 58.49 47.51
C GLY A 420 -10.92 59.66 46.53
N TYR A 421 -12.01 59.81 45.77
CA TYR A 421 -12.24 60.89 44.82
C TYR A 421 -13.57 61.62 45.04
N LEU A 422 -13.62 62.87 44.59
CA LEU A 422 -14.78 63.76 44.57
C LEU A 422 -15.02 64.30 43.15
N PRO A 423 -16.24 64.77 42.83
CA PRO A 423 -16.50 65.48 41.59
C PRO A 423 -15.98 66.92 41.70
N GLY A 424 -15.08 67.32 40.80
CA GLY A 424 -14.63 68.72 40.72
C GLY A 424 -15.72 69.65 40.16
N GLU A 425 -15.40 70.93 39.98
CA GLU A 425 -16.37 71.98 39.56
C GLU A 425 -17.19 71.60 38.30
N ASN A 426 -16.60 70.81 37.40
CA ASN A 426 -17.24 70.36 36.15
C ASN A 426 -18.18 69.14 36.32
N GLY A 427 -18.29 68.54 37.50
CA GLY A 427 -19.09 67.34 37.77
C GLY A 427 -18.45 66.00 37.37
N PHE A 428 -17.22 66.00 36.87
CA PHE A 428 -16.44 64.78 36.60
C PHE A 428 -15.65 64.34 37.84
N CYS A 429 -15.56 63.04 38.07
CA CYS A 429 -14.81 62.46 39.19
C CYS A 429 -13.30 62.48 38.94
N ASN A 430 -12.60 63.49 39.47
CA ASN A 430 -11.16 63.70 39.24
C ASN A 430 -10.41 64.41 40.38
N GLU A 431 -11.09 64.97 41.38
CA GLU A 431 -10.43 65.56 42.57
C GLU A 431 -10.21 64.49 43.65
N THR A 432 -9.12 64.56 44.41
CA THR A 432 -8.77 63.61 45.48
C THR A 432 -9.09 64.18 46.86
N CYS A 433 -9.31 63.33 47.87
CA CYS A 433 -9.57 63.79 49.25
C CYS A 433 -8.50 64.73 49.81
N GLU A 434 -8.96 65.70 50.61
CA GLU A 434 -8.09 66.56 51.42
C GLU A 434 -7.21 65.74 52.39
N GLN A 435 -6.00 66.24 52.67
CA GLN A 435 -5.09 65.58 53.61
C GLN A 435 -5.74 65.42 54.99
N GLY A 436 -5.65 64.21 55.55
CA GLY A 436 -6.31 63.85 56.81
C GLY A 436 -7.63 63.08 56.62
N LYS A 437 -8.11 62.92 55.38
CA LYS A 437 -9.34 62.17 55.04
C LYS A 437 -9.09 61.09 53.99
N TYR A 438 -9.93 60.06 53.97
CA TYR A 438 -9.92 59.00 52.97
C TYR A 438 -11.29 58.35 52.71
N GLY A 439 -11.36 57.55 51.64
CA GLY A 439 -12.46 56.66 51.33
C GLY A 439 -13.64 57.33 50.61
N GLU A 440 -14.79 56.65 50.64
CA GLU A 440 -16.06 57.07 50.04
C GLU A 440 -16.50 58.44 50.59
N GLU A 441 -16.83 59.37 49.69
CA GLU A 441 -17.06 60.80 49.97
C GLU A 441 -15.97 61.49 50.83
N CYS A 442 -14.76 60.92 50.91
CA CYS A 442 -13.70 61.38 51.84
C CYS A 442 -14.15 61.43 53.31
N SER A 443 -15.11 60.58 53.68
CA SER A 443 -15.83 60.63 54.95
C SER A 443 -15.03 60.12 56.16
N LYS A 444 -13.96 59.36 55.96
CA LYS A 444 -13.17 58.73 57.04
C LYS A 444 -11.93 59.55 57.34
N LEU A 445 -11.63 59.78 58.62
CA LEU A 445 -10.39 60.45 59.03
C LEU A 445 -9.22 59.45 59.06
N CYS A 446 -8.04 59.90 58.64
CA CYS A 446 -6.77 59.21 58.89
C CYS A 446 -6.60 58.96 60.41
N GLY A 447 -5.97 57.84 60.80
CA GLY A 447 -5.51 57.68 62.18
C GLY A 447 -4.24 58.48 62.47
N ASN A 448 -3.53 58.14 63.55
CA ASN A 448 -2.34 58.86 64.02
C ASN A 448 -1.09 58.50 63.20
N CYS A 449 -1.16 58.74 61.90
CA CYS A 449 -0.08 58.59 60.94
C CYS A 449 1.04 59.60 61.20
N ASN A 450 2.30 59.21 60.97
CA ASN A 450 3.46 60.10 61.08
C ASN A 450 3.64 60.95 59.79
N GLY A 451 2.56 61.59 59.34
CA GLY A 451 2.40 62.22 58.03
C GLY A 451 0.95 62.12 57.54
N ALA A 452 0.66 62.54 56.30
CA ALA A 452 -0.66 62.33 55.71
C ALA A 452 -0.87 60.84 55.35
N CYS A 453 -2.12 60.35 55.45
CA CYS A 453 -2.50 59.03 54.95
C CYS A 453 -2.93 59.05 53.48
N ARG A 454 -3.01 57.87 52.86
CA ARG A 454 -3.58 57.69 51.52
C ARG A 454 -5.06 58.09 51.47
N HIS A 455 -5.47 58.84 50.45
CA HIS A 455 -6.84 59.32 50.27
C HIS A 455 -7.84 58.23 49.87
N ASP A 456 -7.41 57.07 49.36
CA ASP A 456 -8.28 55.96 48.99
C ASP A 456 -8.49 54.96 50.14
N ASP A 457 -7.41 54.39 50.69
CA ASP A 457 -7.47 53.28 51.66
C ASP A 457 -7.13 53.65 53.12
N GLY A 458 -6.68 54.88 53.37
CA GLY A 458 -6.35 55.38 54.71
C GLY A 458 -5.00 54.96 55.28
N HIS A 459 -4.14 54.24 54.52
CA HIS A 459 -2.86 53.76 55.05
C HIS A 459 -1.90 54.90 55.41
N CYS A 460 -1.28 54.75 56.58
CA CYS A 460 -0.22 55.62 57.06
C CYS A 460 1.13 55.22 56.44
N ALA A 461 1.42 55.69 55.22
CA ALA A 461 2.62 55.30 54.47
C ALA A 461 3.95 55.62 55.20
N ALA A 462 3.96 56.63 56.07
CA ALA A 462 5.10 57.02 56.91
C ALA A 462 5.14 56.31 58.29
N GLY A 463 4.27 55.32 58.54
CA GLY A 463 4.12 54.66 59.84
C GLY A 463 3.28 55.49 60.83
N CYS A 464 3.33 55.09 62.10
CA CYS A 464 2.52 55.68 63.18
C CYS A 464 3.31 56.70 64.01
N MET A 465 2.60 57.64 64.63
CA MET A 465 3.12 58.42 65.74
C MET A 465 3.31 57.51 66.98
N ASP A 466 4.28 57.85 67.83
CA ASP A 466 4.63 57.06 69.02
C ASP A 466 3.41 56.81 69.92
N GLY A 467 3.25 55.55 70.34
CA GLY A 467 2.10 55.10 71.12
C GLY A 467 0.89 54.65 70.29
N PHE A 468 0.98 54.60 68.95
CA PHE A 468 -0.05 53.99 68.09
C PHE A 468 0.51 52.88 67.19
N GLU A 469 -0.34 51.90 66.86
CA GLU A 469 0.01 50.72 66.05
C GLU A 469 -1.08 50.37 65.01
N GLY A 470 -0.74 49.45 64.11
CA GLY A 470 -1.58 49.00 62.99
C GLY A 470 -1.47 49.91 61.76
N VAL A 471 -1.84 49.40 60.58
CA VAL A 471 -1.57 50.06 59.29
C VAL A 471 -2.32 51.39 59.05
N LEU A 472 -3.40 51.62 59.80
CA LEU A 472 -4.15 52.88 59.84
C LEU A 472 -3.81 53.74 61.08
N CYS A 473 -2.89 53.28 61.96
CA CYS A 473 -2.44 53.95 63.19
C CYS A 473 -3.56 54.45 64.12
N ALA A 474 -4.70 53.74 64.13
CA ALA A 474 -5.89 54.07 64.90
C ALA A 474 -5.94 53.41 66.30
N ARG A 475 -4.96 52.55 66.63
CA ARG A 475 -4.98 51.70 67.84
C ARG A 475 -3.86 52.11 68.80
N GLN A 476 -4.20 52.46 70.04
CA GLN A 476 -3.23 53.01 71.00
C GLN A 476 -2.55 51.90 71.82
N VAL A 477 -1.21 51.94 71.89
CA VAL A 477 -0.37 50.96 72.57
C VAL A 477 -0.38 51.22 74.09
N SER A 478 -0.88 50.26 74.86
CA SER A 478 -1.02 50.38 76.31
C SER A 478 0.26 49.98 77.06
N SER A 479 0.85 50.91 77.81
CA SER A 479 2.08 50.68 78.56
C SER A 479 1.85 50.10 79.97
N SER A 480 2.21 48.83 80.20
CA SER A 480 2.87 48.30 81.43
C SER A 480 2.69 46.77 81.57
N GLY A 481 3.67 46.09 82.18
CA GLY A 481 3.58 44.65 82.54
C GLY A 481 3.46 43.70 81.36
N SER A 482 4.52 43.25 80.67
CA SER A 482 5.87 42.94 81.17
C SER A 482 5.88 41.95 82.34
N ASN A 483 5.54 40.69 82.08
CA ASN A 483 6.41 39.52 82.31
C ASN A 483 5.82 38.33 81.53
N THR A 484 6.49 37.72 80.54
CA THR A 484 7.77 36.97 80.54
C THR A 484 7.72 35.68 81.39
N PRO A 485 8.48 34.62 81.04
CA PRO A 485 9.41 34.42 79.91
C PRO A 485 8.90 33.28 78.95
N LEU A 486 9.64 32.68 78.01
CA LEU A 486 11.09 32.47 77.78
C LEU A 486 11.35 32.12 76.29
N ILE A 487 12.56 32.44 75.76
CA ILE A 487 13.11 32.03 74.44
C ILE A 487 12.36 32.57 73.18
N GLY A 488 12.92 33.38 72.28
CA GLY A 488 14.19 34.12 72.33
C GLY A 488 15.33 33.59 71.44
N GLY A 489 15.43 34.10 70.20
CA GLY A 489 16.69 34.11 69.41
C GLY A 489 16.66 33.45 68.03
N ALA A 490 17.57 33.91 67.16
CA ALA A 490 17.82 33.52 65.74
C ALA A 490 16.63 33.73 64.77
N ALA A 491 16.71 34.43 63.63
CA ALA A 491 17.78 34.73 62.66
C ALA A 491 18.08 33.60 61.64
N GLY A 492 17.72 33.87 60.38
CA GLY A 492 18.25 33.22 59.18
C GLY A 492 17.56 31.92 58.71
N GLY A 493 17.20 31.90 57.43
CA GLY A 493 17.25 30.69 56.59
C GLY A 493 16.07 29.71 56.57
N VAL A 494 15.74 29.27 55.35
CA VAL A 494 15.92 27.85 54.93
C VAL A 494 15.12 26.75 55.68
N VAL A 495 14.13 26.17 54.97
CA VAL A 495 13.75 24.72 54.95
C VAL A 495 12.92 24.12 56.12
N VAL A 496 11.61 23.95 55.85
CA VAL A 496 10.91 22.63 55.61
C VAL A 496 10.79 21.55 56.73
N LEU A 497 9.74 20.69 56.62
CA LEU A 497 9.35 19.50 57.45
C LEU A 497 8.78 19.84 58.86
N ILE A 498 7.68 19.28 59.40
CA ILE A 498 7.04 17.92 59.50
C ILE A 498 7.32 17.22 60.84
N ALA A 499 6.21 16.90 61.56
CA ALA A 499 6.06 15.86 62.61
C ALA A 499 6.97 15.98 63.86
N LEU A 500 6.77 15.26 64.98
CA LEU A 500 5.81 14.21 65.37
C LEU A 500 4.89 14.75 66.51
N CYS A 501 3.63 14.34 66.67
CA CYS A 501 3.12 13.04 67.17
C CYS A 501 3.61 12.67 68.59
N VAL A 502 2.89 11.75 69.27
CA VAL A 502 3.20 11.17 70.60
C VAL A 502 2.87 12.10 71.79
N VAL A 503 2.12 11.70 72.84
CA VAL A 503 1.24 10.53 73.05
C VAL A 503 0.07 10.96 73.98
N ILE A 504 -1.16 11.07 73.45
CA ILE A 504 -2.45 10.75 74.13
C ILE A 504 -3.48 10.34 73.04
N ALA A 505 -3.49 9.18 72.36
CA ALA A 505 -2.77 7.92 72.44
C ALA A 505 -2.79 7.21 73.80
N ILE A 506 -3.43 6.02 73.86
CA ILE A 506 -3.92 5.41 75.11
C ILE A 506 -4.90 6.43 75.76
N ILE A 507 -6.19 6.42 75.46
CA ILE A 507 -7.22 5.51 75.99
C ILE A 507 -8.50 5.84 75.18
N ILE A 508 -9.35 4.93 74.71
CA ILE A 508 -9.36 3.46 74.68
C ILE A 508 -10.09 3.08 73.36
N ILE A 509 -9.54 2.18 72.51
CA ILE A 509 -9.95 0.76 72.40
C ILE A 509 -11.46 0.60 72.09
N ARG A 510 -11.91 0.00 70.99
CA ARG A 510 -11.27 -0.83 69.92
C ARG A 510 -12.03 -0.62 68.59
N ARG A 511 -11.36 -0.49 67.43
CA ARG A 511 -11.00 -1.56 66.45
C ARG A 511 -12.20 -2.37 65.92
N ARG A 512 -12.34 -2.70 64.64
CA ARG A 512 -11.46 -2.68 63.42
C ARG A 512 -12.32 -2.24 62.21
N LYS A 513 -11.87 -1.61 61.12
CA LYS A 513 -10.57 -1.52 60.41
C LYS A 513 -10.11 -2.82 59.70
N GLN A 514 -10.51 -3.03 58.43
CA GLN A 514 -9.70 -3.50 57.28
C GLN A 514 -10.56 -4.04 56.10
N LYS A 515 -10.11 -3.81 54.85
CA LYS A 515 -10.40 -4.68 53.67
C LYS A 515 -9.22 -5.63 53.47
N PRO A 516 -9.41 -6.83 52.89
CA PRO A 516 -8.93 -7.06 51.52
C PRO A 516 -9.88 -7.92 50.64
N LYS A 517 -9.37 -8.36 49.48
CA LYS A 517 -9.98 -9.21 48.41
C LYS A 517 -10.42 -10.61 48.95
N ALA A 518 -11.26 -11.46 48.32
CA ALA A 518 -11.24 -11.89 46.90
C ALA A 518 -12.36 -12.90 46.49
N ARG A 519 -12.76 -12.86 45.19
CA ARG A 519 -13.08 -13.95 44.22
C ARG A 519 -14.34 -14.86 44.37
N SER A 520 -14.81 -15.32 43.19
CA SER A 520 -15.81 -16.38 42.90
C SER A 520 -17.30 -16.07 43.19
N ALA A 521 -18.29 -16.60 42.44
CA ALA A 521 -18.28 -17.40 41.19
C ALA A 521 -19.71 -17.56 40.59
N TYR A 522 -19.83 -17.65 39.24
CA TYR A 522 -20.97 -18.21 38.45
C TYR A 522 -22.36 -17.53 38.62
N THR A 523 -23.37 -17.63 37.73
CA THR A 523 -23.50 -17.76 36.25
C THR A 523 -24.94 -17.36 35.87
N GLU A 524 -25.20 -17.07 34.58
CA GLU A 524 -26.56 -17.08 33.95
C GLU A 524 -27.57 -15.99 34.42
N SER A 525 -28.60 -15.60 33.66
CA SER A 525 -29.07 -15.98 32.32
C SER A 525 -29.60 -14.75 31.52
N SER A 526 -30.06 -14.99 30.28
CA SER A 526 -31.22 -14.36 29.56
C SER A 526 -31.81 -13.00 30.04
N SER A 527 -32.33 -12.11 29.19
CA SER A 527 -32.38 -11.92 27.72
C SER A 527 -33.20 -10.64 27.45
N GLU A 528 -33.08 -10.07 26.25
CA GLU A 528 -34.11 -9.26 25.54
C GLU A 528 -34.86 -8.09 26.22
N THR A 529 -34.55 -6.88 25.72
CA THR A 529 -35.48 -5.80 25.32
C THR A 529 -36.21 -4.91 26.34
N ALA A 530 -36.25 -3.61 25.98
CA ALA A 530 -37.20 -2.56 26.38
C ALA A 530 -37.17 -2.09 27.87
N ASN A 531 -37.49 -0.83 28.23
CA ASN A 531 -38.02 0.30 27.45
C ASN A 531 -37.73 1.67 28.12
N GLY A 532 -37.86 2.76 27.37
CA GLY A 532 -37.97 4.15 27.87
C GLY A 532 -36.64 4.90 28.12
N SER A 533 -36.62 6.24 28.04
CA SER A 533 -37.67 7.19 27.62
C SER A 533 -37.09 8.61 27.46
N ARG A 534 -37.57 9.37 26.45
CA ARG A 534 -37.67 10.86 26.30
C ARG A 534 -37.72 11.23 24.80
N GLU A 535 -38.78 11.88 24.30
CA GLU A 535 -39.14 13.33 24.35
C GLU A 535 -38.45 14.19 23.27
N THR A 536 -39.25 14.68 22.29
CA THR A 536 -39.05 15.88 21.42
C THR A 536 -37.84 15.92 20.45
N ALA A 537 -37.94 16.42 19.20
CA ALA A 537 -39.09 16.85 18.39
C ALA A 537 -38.75 16.77 16.87
N LEU A 538 -39.79 16.72 16.01
CA LEU A 538 -39.73 17.02 14.56
C LEU A 538 -40.25 18.46 14.36
N SER A 539 -39.87 19.22 13.31
CA SER A 539 -40.39 19.17 11.92
C SER A 539 -40.13 20.55 11.26
N PHE A 540 -40.37 20.89 9.98
CA PHE A 540 -40.75 20.22 8.71
C PHE A 540 -40.28 21.17 7.57
N ASP A 541 -39.81 20.65 6.44
CA ASP A 541 -39.98 21.30 5.11
C ASP A 541 -41.34 20.84 4.52
N PRO A 542 -42.05 21.58 3.64
CA PRO A 542 -41.77 21.47 2.19
C PRO A 542 -42.24 22.63 1.23
N VAL A 543 -41.69 22.58 0.00
CA VAL A 543 -42.29 22.64 -1.38
C VAL A 543 -43.72 23.22 -1.60
N THR A 544 -43.95 23.90 -2.75
CA THR A 544 -45.10 23.79 -3.74
C THR A 544 -45.25 25.07 -4.61
N ASP A 545 -45.93 25.14 -5.78
CA ASP A 545 -46.03 24.23 -6.96
C ASP A 545 -46.79 24.94 -8.14
N SER A 546 -46.78 24.36 -9.36
CA SER A 546 -47.86 24.48 -10.41
C SER A 546 -48.22 25.88 -11.04
N GLU A 547 -48.95 26.06 -12.17
CA GLU A 547 -49.24 25.25 -13.38
C GLU A 547 -49.82 26.09 -14.58
N ALA A 548 -49.70 25.55 -15.82
CA ALA A 548 -50.68 25.66 -16.94
C ALA A 548 -50.90 27.04 -17.68
N PRO A 549 -51.81 27.15 -18.72
CA PRO A 549 -51.55 26.64 -20.08
C PRO A 549 -52.03 27.52 -21.30
N LYS A 550 -51.83 27.00 -22.54
CA LYS A 550 -52.57 27.20 -23.85
C LYS A 550 -52.11 28.23 -24.93
N SER A 551 -51.57 27.66 -26.03
CA SER A 551 -51.92 27.83 -27.47
C SER A 551 -51.87 29.16 -28.27
N SER A 552 -51.19 29.04 -29.44
CA SER A 552 -51.54 29.56 -30.81
C SER A 552 -51.04 30.93 -31.35
N LYS A 553 -50.66 30.88 -32.66
CA LYS A 553 -50.16 31.92 -33.61
C LYS A 553 -51.25 32.97 -33.98
N PRO A 554 -51.02 34.07 -34.77
CA PRO A 554 -49.84 34.52 -35.57
C PRO A 554 -49.52 36.05 -35.34
N SER A 555 -48.91 36.91 -36.20
CA SER A 555 -48.27 36.86 -37.55
C SER A 555 -47.38 38.10 -37.84
N ALA A 556 -46.32 37.96 -38.66
CA ALA A 556 -45.62 39.00 -39.45
C ALA A 556 -44.97 40.21 -38.68
N ALA A 557 -44.12 41.10 -39.25
CA ALA A 557 -43.64 41.30 -40.62
C ALA A 557 -42.25 42.03 -40.71
N VAL A 558 -41.49 41.77 -41.80
CA VAL A 558 -40.59 42.72 -42.54
C VAL A 558 -39.22 43.17 -41.92
N LYS A 559 -38.25 43.48 -42.82
CA LYS A 559 -36.83 43.92 -42.63
C LYS A 559 -36.71 45.45 -42.99
N PRO A 560 -35.59 46.10 -43.48
CA PRO A 560 -34.16 45.71 -43.69
C PRO A 560 -33.09 46.82 -43.39
N MET A 561 -31.87 46.60 -43.94
CA MET A 561 -30.78 47.57 -44.29
C MET A 561 -29.60 47.77 -43.31
N VAL A 562 -28.36 48.08 -43.74
CA VAL A 562 -27.56 47.63 -44.94
C VAL A 562 -26.06 48.00 -44.79
N ALA A 563 -25.15 47.31 -45.51
CA ALA A 563 -23.71 47.66 -45.78
C ALA A 563 -22.72 47.61 -44.57
N LYS A 564 -21.38 47.53 -44.72
CA LYS A 564 -20.47 47.41 -45.91
C LYS A 564 -19.14 46.66 -45.59
N LYS A 565 -18.39 46.31 -46.65
CA LYS A 565 -17.02 45.70 -46.74
C LYS A 565 -15.92 46.81 -46.93
N PRO A 566 -14.59 46.52 -47.12
CA PRO A 566 -13.68 45.46 -46.62
C PRO A 566 -12.19 45.92 -46.31
N GLY A 567 -11.31 45.00 -45.86
CA GLY A 567 -9.83 45.00 -46.06
C GLY A 567 -8.95 45.66 -44.97
N GLY A 568 -7.67 45.29 -44.77
CA GLY A 568 -6.87 44.16 -45.28
C GLY A 568 -5.33 44.30 -45.05
N VAL A 569 -4.56 43.25 -45.37
CA VAL A 569 -3.17 43.29 -45.95
C VAL A 569 -1.93 43.57 -45.05
N VAL A 570 -1.13 42.49 -44.80
CA VAL A 570 0.37 42.36 -44.94
C VAL A 570 1.39 42.63 -43.80
N ASN A 571 2.24 41.59 -43.57
CA ASN A 571 3.69 41.46 -43.22
C ASN A 571 4.38 41.75 -41.86
N GLN A 572 5.23 40.75 -41.52
CA GLN A 572 6.64 40.76 -41.04
C GLN A 572 7.05 41.20 -39.62
N GLU A 573 7.93 40.36 -39.02
CA GLU A 573 9.12 40.61 -38.16
C GLU A 573 8.95 41.52 -36.89
N ASP A 574 9.67 41.39 -35.78
CA ASP A 574 11.00 40.83 -35.48
C ASP A 574 11.13 40.44 -33.97
N SER A 575 12.27 39.86 -33.62
CA SER A 575 12.87 39.44 -32.33
C SER A 575 12.64 40.30 -31.07
N SER A 576 12.43 39.66 -29.90
CA SER A 576 13.39 39.66 -28.74
C SER A 576 12.80 39.32 -27.34
N HIS A 577 13.69 38.83 -26.46
CA HIS A 577 13.81 38.89 -24.98
C HIS A 577 12.72 39.59 -24.08
N ILE A 578 12.46 39.26 -22.80
CA ILE A 578 12.93 38.22 -21.82
C ILE A 578 12.01 38.19 -20.54
N TYR A 579 11.94 37.03 -19.85
CA TYR A 579 11.53 36.74 -18.44
C TYR A 579 10.11 37.05 -17.82
N TYR A 580 9.58 35.99 -17.15
CA TYR A 580 8.80 35.94 -15.87
C TYR A 580 7.44 36.67 -15.73
N ASN A 581 6.31 36.11 -15.24
CA ASN A 581 5.98 34.85 -14.57
C ASN A 581 4.45 34.79 -14.24
N THR A 582 3.86 33.57 -14.17
CA THR A 582 2.64 33.16 -13.39
C THR A 582 1.24 33.75 -13.60
N ALA A 583 0.24 32.84 -13.42
CA ALA A 583 -1.20 33.03 -13.13
C ALA A 583 -2.14 33.58 -14.26
N ASP A 584 -3.38 33.11 -14.43
CA ASP A 584 -4.04 31.91 -13.86
C ASP A 584 -5.26 31.40 -14.67
N ILE A 585 -5.48 30.09 -14.60
CA ILE A 585 -6.75 29.32 -14.48
C ILE A 585 -8.00 29.66 -15.36
N ALA A 586 -8.53 28.59 -16.00
CA ALA A 586 -9.93 28.35 -16.44
C ALA A 586 -10.54 29.17 -17.61
N ALA A 587 -11.60 28.73 -18.30
CA ALA A 587 -12.10 27.37 -18.61
C ALA A 587 -13.25 27.46 -19.66
N HIS A 588 -13.68 26.31 -20.19
CA HIS A 588 -14.97 26.04 -20.86
C HIS A 588 -15.22 26.68 -22.25
N GLN A 589 -15.38 25.85 -23.30
CA GLN A 589 -16.65 25.31 -23.87
C GLN A 589 -17.33 26.29 -24.88
N GLN A 590 -17.97 25.87 -25.98
CA GLN A 590 -18.25 24.51 -26.52
C GLN A 590 -18.59 24.54 -28.02
N SER A 591 -18.91 23.36 -28.56
CA SER A 591 -19.75 23.10 -29.75
C SER A 591 -19.21 23.41 -31.17
N THR A 592 -18.96 22.33 -31.89
CA THR A 592 -19.07 22.21 -33.36
C THR A 592 -20.54 22.29 -33.81
N PRO A 593 -20.83 22.40 -35.14
CA PRO A 593 -21.24 21.15 -35.83
C PRO A 593 -20.73 20.99 -37.27
N ALA A 594 -20.78 19.76 -37.77
CA ALA A 594 -20.63 19.36 -39.19
C ALA A 594 -22.03 19.36 -39.89
N PRO A 595 -22.41 18.59 -40.95
CA PRO A 595 -21.78 17.42 -41.62
C PRO A 595 -21.96 17.35 -43.19
N GLN A 596 -21.79 16.15 -43.76
CA GLN A 596 -22.26 15.65 -45.10
C GLN A 596 -21.41 16.02 -46.35
N ALA A 597 -21.20 15.14 -47.36
CA ALA A 597 -21.57 13.73 -47.57
C ALA A 597 -20.58 12.97 -48.52
N ALA A 598 -20.74 11.65 -48.68
CA ALA A 598 -20.00 10.75 -49.60
C ALA A 598 -20.78 10.52 -50.94
N PRO A 599 -20.39 9.68 -51.97
CA PRO A 599 -19.95 8.27 -51.81
C PRO A 599 -18.94 7.64 -52.84
N ALA A 600 -18.40 6.48 -52.43
CA ALA A 600 -18.08 5.24 -53.21
C ALA A 600 -17.15 5.20 -54.46
N SER A 601 -16.06 4.43 -54.35
CA SER A 601 -15.75 3.26 -55.21
C SER A 601 -14.48 2.51 -54.73
N ALA A 602 -14.30 1.23 -55.10
CA ALA A 602 -13.15 0.37 -54.74
C ALA A 602 -12.68 -0.44 -55.98
N PRO A 603 -11.44 -0.99 -56.00
CA PRO A 603 -11.31 -2.42 -55.59
C PRO A 603 -9.95 -2.87 -54.97
N THR A 604 -10.05 -3.76 -53.97
CA THR A 604 -9.17 -4.93 -53.63
C THR A 604 -7.65 -4.90 -53.86
N GLN A 605 -6.87 -5.05 -52.77
CA GLN A 605 -5.92 -6.17 -52.57
C GLN A 605 -5.40 -6.21 -51.12
N ASP A 606 -5.22 -7.39 -50.54
CA ASP A 606 -5.00 -7.59 -49.10
C ASP A 606 -3.52 -7.59 -48.67
N PRO A 607 -3.21 -6.95 -47.53
CA PRO A 607 -2.16 -7.39 -46.59
C PRO A 607 -2.78 -8.20 -45.44
N ALA A 608 -2.03 -9.15 -44.88
CA ALA A 608 -2.52 -9.99 -43.78
C ALA A 608 -2.68 -9.22 -42.46
N ASP A 609 -3.71 -9.57 -41.71
CA ASP A 609 -4.11 -8.92 -40.47
C ASP A 609 -3.10 -9.15 -39.33
N TYR A 610 -2.94 -8.13 -38.47
CA TYR A 610 -2.20 -8.22 -37.21
C TYR A 610 -3.21 -8.05 -36.07
N ASP A 611 -3.55 -9.16 -35.41
CA ASP A 611 -4.57 -9.22 -34.37
C ASP A 611 -4.10 -8.47 -33.09
N GLU A 612 -4.49 -7.20 -32.98
CA GLU A 612 -4.32 -6.38 -31.76
C GLU A 612 -5.35 -6.77 -30.69
N GLY A 613 -5.14 -7.94 -30.07
CA GLY A 613 -5.87 -8.39 -28.89
C GLY A 613 -5.57 -7.54 -27.65
N GLY A 614 -6.15 -6.34 -27.59
CA GLY A 614 -6.08 -5.41 -26.47
C GLY A 614 -7.04 -5.75 -25.31
N GLU A 615 -6.81 -5.09 -24.18
CA GLU A 615 -7.77 -4.87 -23.09
C GLU A 615 -8.45 -6.13 -22.48
N GLY A 616 -7.64 -6.93 -21.79
CA GLY A 616 -8.08 -7.55 -20.55
C GLY A 616 -7.71 -6.64 -19.38
N ASP A 617 -8.71 -6.18 -18.60
CA ASP A 617 -8.47 -5.31 -17.44
C ASP A 617 -7.65 -6.04 -16.36
N ASN A 618 -6.39 -5.65 -16.21
CA ASN A 618 -5.56 -6.14 -15.11
C ASN A 618 -6.07 -5.56 -13.80
N VAL A 619 -6.71 -6.39 -12.98
CA VAL A 619 -6.87 -6.14 -11.55
C VAL A 619 -5.48 -6.15 -10.92
N TYR A 620 -4.86 -4.97 -10.86
CA TYR A 620 -3.71 -4.75 -9.99
C TYR A 620 -4.09 -5.06 -8.55
N TYR A 621 -3.21 -5.72 -7.82
CA TYR A 621 -3.29 -5.75 -6.37
C TYR A 621 -2.98 -4.34 -5.86
N ASN A 622 -4.02 -3.61 -5.41
CA ASN A 622 -3.89 -2.25 -4.88
C ASN A 622 -3.09 -2.17 -3.56
N ASP A 623 -2.73 -3.32 -2.98
CA ASP A 623 -1.98 -3.48 -1.73
C ASP A 623 -0.73 -2.58 -1.62
N ASP A 624 -0.06 -2.30 -2.75
CA ASP A 624 1.09 -1.39 -2.81
C ASP A 624 0.72 0.06 -2.46
N GLU A 625 -0.35 0.61 -3.04
CA GLU A 625 -0.72 2.02 -2.83
C GLU A 625 -1.17 2.24 -1.38
N ASP A 626 -1.90 1.29 -0.81
CA ASP A 626 -2.30 1.29 0.59
C ASP A 626 -1.08 1.24 1.54
N VAL A 627 0.00 0.54 1.19
CA VAL A 627 1.26 0.54 1.97
C VAL A 627 1.93 1.91 1.95
N TYR A 628 2.11 2.55 0.79
CA TYR A 628 2.73 3.88 0.71
C TYR A 628 1.82 4.97 1.34
N ALA A 629 0.50 4.87 1.18
CA ALA A 629 -0.47 5.76 1.82
C ALA A 629 -0.47 5.61 3.35
N SER A 630 -0.45 4.37 3.86
CA SER A 630 -0.36 4.09 5.30
C SER A 630 0.96 4.58 5.91
N PHE A 631 2.08 4.37 5.22
CA PHE A 631 3.38 4.90 5.63
C PHE A 631 3.38 6.43 5.66
N LYS A 632 2.84 7.09 4.64
CA LYS A 632 2.66 8.55 4.62
C LYS A 632 1.77 9.04 5.76
N ALA A 633 0.68 8.33 6.07
CA ALA A 633 -0.23 8.64 7.17
C ALA A 633 0.42 8.50 8.56
N SER A 634 1.45 7.64 8.72
CA SER A 634 2.19 7.51 9.98
C SER A 634 3.19 8.65 10.26
N GLN A 635 3.21 9.69 9.42
CA GLN A 635 4.07 10.89 9.53
C GLN A 635 5.57 10.60 9.76
N PRO A 636 6.22 9.76 8.92
CA PRO A 636 7.63 9.42 9.05
C PRO A 636 8.53 10.63 8.81
N LYS A 637 9.69 10.64 9.47
CA LYS A 637 10.69 11.70 9.35
C LYS A 637 11.52 11.54 8.08
N LEU A 638 10.95 11.99 6.96
CA LEU A 638 11.57 11.96 5.63
C LEU A 638 12.30 13.28 5.32
N ASP A 639 13.31 13.23 4.43
CA ASP A 639 13.83 14.42 3.76
C ASP A 639 12.98 14.80 2.52
N ALA A 640 13.39 15.84 1.78
CA ALA A 640 12.64 16.34 0.63
C ALA A 640 12.53 15.34 -0.53
N VAL A 641 13.58 14.54 -0.79
CA VAL A 641 13.61 13.53 -1.85
C VAL A 641 12.74 12.34 -1.46
N GLN A 642 12.94 11.81 -0.25
CA GLN A 642 12.14 10.73 0.29
C GLN A 642 10.66 11.11 0.34
N LYS A 643 10.36 12.34 0.78
CA LYS A 643 9.00 12.87 0.81
C LYS A 643 8.39 12.94 -0.59
N TYR A 644 9.09 13.46 -1.59
CA TYR A 644 8.59 13.47 -2.97
C TYR A 644 8.30 12.06 -3.50
N LEU A 645 9.23 11.12 -3.35
CA LEU A 645 9.07 9.75 -3.85
C LEU A 645 7.93 9.00 -3.14
N VAL A 646 7.79 9.16 -1.81
CA VAL A 646 6.67 8.61 -1.03
C VAL A 646 5.35 9.30 -1.36
N ASP A 647 5.33 10.63 -1.52
CA ASP A 647 4.12 11.37 -1.90
C ASP A 647 3.62 10.97 -3.30
N ALA A 648 4.54 10.67 -4.23
CA ALA A 648 4.24 10.18 -5.58
C ALA A 648 3.73 8.73 -5.57
N LEU A 649 4.42 7.82 -4.85
CA LEU A 649 3.98 6.42 -4.72
C LEU A 649 2.63 6.29 -3.98
N ALA A 650 2.37 7.16 -3.00
CA ALA A 650 1.10 7.24 -2.27
C ALA A 650 0.02 8.11 -2.95
N SER A 651 0.12 8.37 -4.26
CA SER A 651 -0.79 9.29 -4.97
C SER A 651 -1.90 8.61 -5.78
N GLY A 652 -1.70 7.35 -6.19
CA GLY A 652 -2.51 6.67 -7.21
C GLY A 652 -2.30 7.16 -8.65
N LYS A 653 -1.50 8.21 -8.87
CA LYS A 653 -1.44 8.93 -10.15
C LYS A 653 -0.29 8.53 -11.06
N LEU A 654 0.63 7.67 -10.61
CA LEU A 654 1.79 7.28 -11.42
C LEU A 654 1.42 6.53 -12.71
N LYS A 655 0.24 5.88 -12.77
CA LYS A 655 -0.33 5.29 -13.98
C LYS A 655 -0.82 6.36 -14.97
N GLU A 656 -1.51 7.39 -14.47
CA GLU A 656 -1.93 8.56 -15.27
C GLU A 656 -0.71 9.34 -15.77
N GLU A 657 0.26 9.61 -14.89
CA GLU A 657 1.50 10.32 -15.18
C GLU A 657 2.32 9.61 -16.27
N PHE A 658 2.45 8.28 -16.18
CA PHE A 658 3.10 7.47 -17.21
C PHE A 658 2.37 7.56 -18.57
N SER A 659 1.04 7.70 -18.59
CA SER A 659 0.28 7.87 -19.84
C SER A 659 0.56 9.22 -20.54
N THR A 660 1.10 10.21 -19.83
CA THR A 660 1.55 11.48 -20.43
C THR A 660 2.91 11.39 -21.15
N LEU A 661 3.60 10.25 -21.05
CA LEU A 661 4.86 10.03 -21.76
C LEU A 661 4.61 9.62 -23.21
N GLU A 662 4.79 10.57 -24.12
CA GLU A 662 4.77 10.36 -25.58
C GLU A 662 5.66 9.16 -26.00
N SER A 663 5.23 8.47 -27.07
CA SER A 663 5.92 7.30 -27.61
C SER A 663 7.20 7.67 -28.38
N MET A 664 7.18 8.82 -29.05
CA MET A 664 8.23 9.37 -29.92
C MET A 664 8.22 10.91 -29.82
N PRO A 665 9.34 11.59 -29.52
CA PRO A 665 9.42 13.05 -29.59
C PRO A 665 9.31 13.56 -31.03
N GLU A 666 8.79 14.78 -31.21
CA GLU A 666 8.70 15.39 -32.54
C GLU A 666 10.06 15.59 -33.24
N GLY A 667 10.08 15.43 -34.56
CA GLY A 667 11.22 15.80 -35.41
C GLY A 667 12.45 14.88 -35.34
N VAL A 668 12.37 13.70 -34.70
CA VAL A 668 13.53 12.81 -34.52
C VAL A 668 13.62 11.72 -35.60
N ALA A 669 14.71 11.71 -36.36
CA ALA A 669 14.96 10.76 -37.46
C ALA A 669 15.49 9.38 -36.99
N GLN A 670 15.14 8.33 -37.74
CA GLN A 670 15.53 6.92 -37.55
C GLN A 670 15.88 6.24 -38.90
N GLU A 671 16.23 7.02 -39.92
CA GLU A 671 16.38 6.58 -41.30
C GLU A 671 17.48 5.53 -41.47
N VAL A 672 18.60 5.64 -40.74
CA VAL A 672 19.73 4.71 -40.86
C VAL A 672 19.35 3.31 -40.43
N ALA A 673 18.46 3.17 -39.44
CA ALA A 673 17.94 1.90 -38.95
C ALA A 673 16.94 1.24 -39.92
N LEU A 674 16.24 2.05 -40.72
CA LEU A 674 15.25 1.62 -41.72
C LEU A 674 15.87 1.21 -43.07
N LEU A 675 17.13 1.60 -43.35
CA LEU A 675 17.84 1.21 -44.58
C LEU A 675 17.77 -0.30 -44.83
N LYS A 676 17.56 -0.71 -46.09
CA LYS A 676 17.42 -2.13 -46.50
C LYS A 676 18.57 -3.04 -46.06
N LYS A 677 19.79 -2.49 -45.91
CA LYS A 677 20.98 -3.20 -45.37
C LYS A 677 20.93 -3.44 -43.84
N ASN A 678 20.19 -2.61 -43.11
CA ASN A 678 20.18 -2.55 -41.64
C ASN A 678 18.87 -3.07 -41.04
N PHE A 679 17.75 -3.04 -41.77
CA PHE A 679 16.42 -3.46 -41.30
C PHE A 679 16.42 -4.82 -40.57
N LYS A 680 17.11 -5.83 -41.13
CA LYS A 680 17.22 -7.20 -40.53
C LYS A 680 18.11 -7.30 -39.29
N LYS A 681 18.84 -6.23 -38.93
CA LYS A 681 19.67 -6.17 -37.70
C LYS A 681 18.86 -5.76 -36.48
N ASN A 682 17.76 -5.03 -36.67
CA ASN A 682 16.83 -4.70 -35.59
C ASN A 682 16.16 -5.98 -35.05
N ARG A 683 16.05 -6.11 -33.72
CA ARG A 683 15.32 -7.21 -33.07
C ARG A 683 13.80 -6.97 -33.09
N PHE A 684 13.38 -5.71 -33.04
CA PHE A 684 11.98 -5.29 -33.13
C PHE A 684 11.87 -4.15 -34.15
N ALA A 685 10.86 -4.19 -35.03
CA ALA A 685 10.70 -3.19 -36.08
C ALA A 685 10.34 -1.78 -35.56
N ALA A 686 9.64 -1.71 -34.43
CA ALA A 686 9.19 -0.47 -33.78
C ALA A 686 10.19 0.11 -32.75
N ILE A 687 11.38 -0.49 -32.57
CA ILE A 687 12.35 -0.05 -31.55
C ILE A 687 13.71 0.21 -32.22
N LEU A 688 13.87 1.45 -32.66
CA LEU A 688 14.98 1.90 -33.49
C LEU A 688 15.78 3.00 -32.77
N PRO A 689 17.13 3.04 -32.93
CA PRO A 689 17.94 4.15 -32.45
C PRO A 689 17.62 5.40 -33.26
N TYR A 690 17.69 6.57 -32.64
CA TYR A 690 17.66 7.83 -33.37
C TYR A 690 18.99 8.08 -34.09
N ASP A 691 18.96 8.65 -35.29
CA ASP A 691 20.17 8.87 -36.09
C ASP A 691 21.15 9.84 -35.41
N ARG A 692 20.63 10.81 -34.62
CA ARG A 692 21.42 11.88 -33.98
C ARG A 692 22.43 11.42 -32.93
N ASN A 693 22.20 10.26 -32.31
CA ASN A 693 23.05 9.67 -31.27
C ASN A 693 23.24 8.14 -31.46
N LEU A 694 23.05 7.67 -32.69
CA LEU A 694 23.36 6.32 -33.13
C LEU A 694 24.85 6.00 -32.92
N VAL A 695 25.16 4.81 -32.40
CA VAL A 695 26.53 4.28 -32.40
C VAL A 695 26.85 3.73 -33.80
N ILE A 696 27.82 4.35 -34.49
CA ILE A 696 28.18 4.03 -35.87
C ILE A 696 29.50 3.25 -35.88
N LEU A 697 29.52 2.09 -36.54
CA LEU A 697 30.71 1.25 -36.68
C LEU A 697 31.60 1.76 -37.83
N ARG A 698 32.81 2.21 -37.47
CA ARG A 698 33.81 2.88 -38.32
C ARG A 698 35.04 2.01 -38.59
N ASP A 699 35.04 0.77 -38.11
CA ASP A 699 36.19 -0.16 -38.08
C ASP A 699 36.56 -0.81 -39.43
N GLY A 700 35.95 -0.37 -40.54
CA GLY A 700 36.18 -0.86 -41.90
C GLY A 700 35.71 -2.30 -42.19
N TYR A 701 35.18 -3.02 -41.19
CA TYR A 701 34.88 -4.44 -41.34
C TYR A 701 33.60 -4.68 -42.16
N SER A 702 33.76 -5.42 -43.25
CA SER A 702 32.76 -5.58 -44.33
C SER A 702 32.51 -7.03 -44.74
N VAL A 703 32.94 -7.99 -43.92
CA VAL A 703 32.77 -9.43 -44.18
C VAL A 703 31.34 -9.89 -43.87
N GLY A 704 30.76 -10.70 -44.75
CA GLY A 704 29.45 -11.32 -44.54
C GLY A 704 28.31 -10.28 -44.52
N THR A 705 27.56 -10.23 -43.43
CA THR A 705 26.47 -9.26 -43.20
C THR A 705 26.88 -8.04 -42.38
N ALA A 706 28.18 -7.81 -42.19
CA ALA A 706 28.69 -6.64 -41.49
C ALA A 706 28.27 -5.33 -42.19
N THR A 707 27.93 -4.31 -41.39
CA THR A 707 27.65 -2.94 -41.85
C THR A 707 28.22 -1.93 -40.87
N ASP A 708 28.02 -0.65 -41.17
CA ASP A 708 28.23 0.53 -40.33
C ASP A 708 27.23 0.68 -39.16
N PHE A 709 26.23 -0.21 -39.06
CA PHE A 709 25.11 -0.07 -38.12
C PHE A 709 25.06 -1.15 -37.04
N VAL A 710 24.80 -0.70 -35.82
CA VAL A 710 24.35 -1.50 -34.68
C VAL A 710 23.15 -0.79 -34.03
N ASN A 711 22.13 -1.52 -33.57
CA ASN A 711 20.98 -0.91 -32.89
C ASN A 711 21.36 -0.56 -31.44
N ALA A 712 22.01 0.59 -31.29
CA ALA A 712 22.47 1.15 -30.03
C ALA A 712 22.50 2.69 -30.10
N SER A 713 22.25 3.33 -28.97
CA SER A 713 22.24 4.80 -28.82
C SER A 713 23.15 5.21 -27.66
N TYR A 714 23.95 6.26 -27.83
CA TYR A 714 24.60 6.90 -26.68
C TYR A 714 23.54 7.60 -25.83
N VAL A 715 23.63 7.45 -24.50
CA VAL A 715 22.71 8.05 -23.52
C VAL A 715 23.54 8.79 -22.48
N SER A 716 23.17 10.03 -22.20
CA SER A 716 23.92 10.93 -21.33
C SER A 716 23.64 10.62 -19.86
N GLY A 717 24.67 10.75 -19.04
CA GLY A 717 24.60 10.62 -17.59
C GLY A 717 24.12 11.87 -16.88
N TYR A 718 24.22 11.88 -15.54
CA TYR A 718 23.84 13.06 -14.76
C TYR A 718 24.75 14.28 -15.03
N LYS A 719 26.07 14.06 -15.06
CA LYS A 719 27.11 15.08 -15.35
C LYS A 719 27.92 14.82 -16.63
N LEU A 720 27.81 13.62 -17.21
CA LEU A 720 28.72 13.13 -18.25
C LEU A 720 27.95 12.92 -19.56
N ASP A 721 28.38 13.58 -20.63
CA ASP A 721 27.92 13.28 -21.99
C ASP A 721 28.24 11.82 -22.35
N LYS A 722 27.29 11.09 -22.95
CA LYS A 722 27.45 9.70 -23.42
C LYS A 722 27.94 8.68 -22.36
N GLN A 723 27.63 8.86 -21.07
CA GLN A 723 28.03 7.91 -20.01
C GLN A 723 27.61 6.45 -20.28
N PHE A 724 26.51 6.24 -21.02
CA PHE A 724 25.99 4.92 -21.34
C PHE A 724 25.84 4.71 -22.85
N ILE A 725 25.86 3.44 -23.26
CA ILE A 725 25.32 3.00 -24.55
C ILE A 725 24.12 2.09 -24.26
N ALA A 726 22.93 2.52 -24.66
CA ALA A 726 21.70 1.72 -24.57
C ALA A 726 21.50 0.93 -25.86
N ALA A 727 21.62 -0.40 -25.79
CA ALA A 727 21.61 -1.29 -26.96
C ALA A 727 20.53 -2.37 -26.89
N GLN A 728 20.08 -2.88 -28.04
CA GLN A 728 19.30 -4.12 -28.09
C GLN A 728 20.16 -5.33 -27.66
N GLY A 729 19.51 -6.40 -27.20
CA GLY A 729 20.17 -7.69 -27.07
C GLY A 729 20.51 -8.25 -28.47
N PRO A 730 21.77 -8.65 -28.73
CA PRO A 730 22.21 -9.09 -30.04
C PRO A 730 21.34 -10.22 -30.59
N ARG A 731 21.28 -10.31 -31.92
CA ARG A 731 20.73 -11.43 -32.68
C ARG A 731 21.87 -12.29 -33.20
N ASP A 732 21.56 -13.50 -33.65
CA ASP A 732 22.39 -14.37 -34.49
C ASP A 732 23.22 -13.59 -35.53
N ASN A 733 22.57 -12.69 -36.28
CA ASN A 733 23.18 -11.90 -37.34
C ASN A 733 23.82 -10.58 -36.89
N THR A 734 23.88 -10.27 -35.58
CA THR A 734 24.48 -9.05 -35.03
C THR A 734 25.43 -9.27 -33.85
N VAL A 735 25.74 -10.51 -33.44
CA VAL A 735 26.72 -10.77 -32.36
C VAL A 735 28.08 -10.15 -32.69
N GLY A 736 28.55 -10.28 -33.94
CA GLY A 736 29.79 -9.65 -34.39
C GLY A 736 29.73 -8.11 -34.41
N ASP A 737 28.56 -7.51 -34.70
CA ASP A 737 28.39 -6.06 -34.66
C ASP A 737 28.45 -5.51 -33.22
N LEU A 738 27.95 -6.27 -32.25
CA LEU A 738 28.07 -5.95 -30.82
C LEU A 738 29.53 -5.93 -30.37
N TRP A 739 30.31 -6.96 -30.70
CA TRP A 739 31.73 -7.00 -30.31
C TRP A 739 32.60 -5.99 -31.07
N ARG A 740 32.26 -5.65 -32.31
CA ARG A 740 32.84 -4.51 -33.03
C ARG A 740 32.58 -3.19 -32.30
N MET A 741 31.37 -2.99 -31.77
CA MET A 741 31.03 -1.82 -30.94
C MET A 741 31.83 -1.80 -29.64
N ILE A 742 31.86 -2.91 -28.90
CA ILE A 742 32.60 -3.04 -27.63
C ILE A 742 34.09 -2.71 -27.82
N TRP A 743 34.71 -3.24 -28.89
CA TRP A 743 36.10 -2.93 -29.22
C TRP A 743 36.31 -1.46 -29.64
N GLN A 744 35.41 -0.89 -30.45
CA GLN A 744 35.54 0.47 -30.97
C GLN A 744 35.40 1.52 -29.86
N GLU A 745 34.35 1.40 -29.05
CA GLU A 745 34.00 2.36 -28.00
C GLU A 745 34.78 2.11 -26.69
N GLN A 746 35.75 1.18 -26.70
CA GLN A 746 36.61 0.82 -25.56
C GLN A 746 35.83 0.36 -24.31
N ILE A 747 34.64 -0.21 -24.49
CA ILE A 747 33.73 -0.61 -23.40
C ILE A 747 34.40 -1.67 -22.52
N THR A 748 34.68 -1.32 -21.27
CA THR A 748 35.18 -2.24 -20.22
C THR A 748 34.06 -2.92 -19.43
N HIS A 749 32.83 -2.37 -19.44
CA HIS A 749 31.71 -2.84 -18.62
C HIS A 749 30.42 -3.01 -19.41
N VAL A 750 29.81 -4.18 -19.29
CA VAL A 750 28.56 -4.56 -19.96
C VAL A 750 27.52 -5.00 -18.93
N VAL A 751 26.37 -4.32 -18.90
CA VAL A 751 25.24 -4.62 -18.02
C VAL A 751 24.14 -5.30 -18.85
N MET A 752 23.88 -6.58 -18.55
CA MET A 752 22.90 -7.43 -19.23
C MET A 752 21.71 -7.70 -18.31
N LEU A 753 20.52 -7.26 -18.72
CA LEU A 753 19.29 -7.26 -17.91
C LEU A 753 18.20 -8.18 -18.48
N THR A 754 18.57 -9.30 -19.08
CA THR A 754 17.63 -10.27 -19.67
C THR A 754 18.29 -11.63 -19.76
N ASN A 755 17.55 -12.70 -19.49
CA ASN A 755 18.01 -14.06 -19.75
C ASN A 755 18.05 -14.31 -21.27
N ILE A 756 18.81 -15.31 -21.72
CA ILE A 756 18.88 -15.69 -23.15
C ILE A 756 17.48 -16.08 -23.69
N GLN A 757 16.71 -16.82 -22.88
CA GLN A 757 15.30 -17.15 -23.14
C GLN A 757 14.45 -16.85 -21.91
N GLU A 758 13.22 -16.38 -22.14
CA GLU A 758 12.22 -16.03 -21.11
C GLU A 758 10.85 -16.54 -21.59
N LYS A 759 10.12 -17.31 -20.77
CA LYS A 759 9.02 -18.21 -21.18
C LYS A 759 9.28 -19.00 -22.49
N GLY A 760 10.52 -19.44 -22.72
CA GLY A 760 10.94 -20.15 -23.93
C GLY A 760 11.01 -19.29 -25.21
N LYS A 761 10.82 -17.97 -25.11
CA LYS A 761 11.00 -17.01 -26.22
C LYS A 761 12.43 -16.44 -26.17
N PRO A 762 13.18 -16.40 -27.29
CA PRO A 762 14.55 -15.88 -27.31
C PRO A 762 14.59 -14.35 -27.15
N LYS A 763 15.20 -13.86 -26.07
CA LYS A 763 15.29 -12.43 -25.73
C LYS A 763 16.62 -11.81 -26.13
N CYS A 764 17.72 -12.56 -26.00
CA CYS A 764 19.08 -12.16 -26.34
C CYS A 764 19.79 -13.39 -26.93
N GLU A 765 20.70 -13.20 -27.89
CA GLU A 765 21.57 -14.29 -28.37
C GLU A 765 22.76 -14.49 -27.43
N LEU A 766 23.30 -15.70 -27.34
CA LEU A 766 24.51 -15.99 -26.57
C LEU A 766 25.73 -15.37 -27.27
N TYR A 767 26.30 -14.32 -26.68
CA TYR A 767 27.42 -13.57 -27.25
C TYR A 767 28.76 -13.81 -26.55
N TRP A 768 28.89 -14.84 -25.71
CA TRP A 768 30.12 -15.14 -24.97
C TRP A 768 30.36 -16.66 -24.85
N PRO A 769 31.60 -17.13 -24.61
CA PRO A 769 31.88 -18.52 -24.23
C PRO A 769 31.40 -18.80 -22.80
N GLU A 770 30.52 -19.78 -22.59
CA GLU A 770 29.91 -20.01 -21.27
C GLU A 770 30.87 -20.55 -20.20
N GLU A 771 31.87 -21.35 -20.60
CA GLU A 771 32.83 -21.99 -19.70
C GLU A 771 34.08 -21.13 -19.48
N GLU A 772 34.66 -21.17 -18.27
CA GLU A 772 35.93 -20.52 -17.96
C GLU A 772 37.09 -21.18 -18.72
N GLY A 773 37.91 -20.37 -19.40
CA GLY A 773 38.87 -20.83 -20.41
C GLY A 773 38.29 -21.04 -21.82
N GLY A 774 36.97 -20.92 -22.01
CA GLY A 774 36.32 -21.01 -23.31
C GLY A 774 36.66 -19.83 -24.23
N VAL A 775 36.77 -20.09 -25.55
CA VAL A 775 37.18 -19.11 -26.57
C VAL A 775 36.25 -19.16 -27.79
N ASN A 776 35.63 -18.03 -28.14
CA ASN A 776 34.78 -17.87 -29.33
C ASN A 776 35.23 -16.63 -30.13
N THR A 777 35.13 -16.68 -31.46
CA THR A 777 35.40 -15.52 -32.34
C THR A 777 34.09 -15.00 -32.94
N PHE A 778 33.84 -13.70 -32.78
CA PHE A 778 32.61 -13.01 -33.18
C PHE A 778 32.93 -11.84 -34.12
N GLY A 779 32.82 -12.07 -35.43
CA GLY A 779 33.34 -11.11 -36.42
C GLY A 779 34.87 -11.01 -36.31
N PRO A 780 35.47 -9.82 -36.25
CA PRO A 780 36.93 -9.64 -36.13
C PRO A 780 37.44 -9.67 -34.67
N VAL A 781 36.62 -10.09 -33.70
CA VAL A 781 36.97 -10.05 -32.26
C VAL A 781 36.90 -11.45 -31.67
N THR A 782 38.01 -11.93 -31.13
CA THR A 782 38.09 -13.16 -30.34
C THR A 782 37.91 -12.84 -28.87
N VAL A 783 37.06 -13.61 -28.20
CA VAL A 783 36.61 -13.42 -26.82
C VAL A 783 36.92 -14.68 -26.03
N THR A 784 37.70 -14.54 -24.97
CA THR A 784 38.08 -15.62 -24.04
C THR A 784 37.48 -15.33 -22.67
N THR A 785 36.68 -16.24 -22.12
CA THR A 785 36.17 -16.11 -20.75
C THR A 785 37.29 -16.44 -19.76
N THR A 786 37.78 -15.43 -19.03
CA THR A 786 38.88 -15.59 -18.07
C THR A 786 38.39 -15.98 -16.70
N HIS A 787 37.27 -15.42 -16.23
CA HIS A 787 36.65 -15.76 -14.94
C HIS A 787 35.11 -15.73 -14.98
N VAL A 788 34.47 -16.64 -14.25
CA VAL A 788 33.03 -16.64 -13.99
C VAL A 788 32.76 -16.67 -12.48
N GLN A 789 32.00 -15.68 -11.98
CA GLN A 789 31.53 -15.65 -10.60
C GLN A 789 30.00 -15.57 -10.54
N CYS A 790 29.41 -16.24 -9.56
CA CYS A 790 27.98 -16.16 -9.25
C CYS A 790 27.74 -15.31 -8.00
N ARG A 791 26.67 -14.51 -8.03
CA ARG A 791 25.92 -14.08 -6.85
C ARG A 791 24.53 -14.73 -6.90
N ASP A 792 23.69 -14.49 -5.91
CA ASP A 792 22.30 -14.95 -5.88
C ASP A 792 21.48 -14.53 -7.11
N ASP A 793 21.54 -13.25 -7.49
CA ASP A 793 20.67 -12.66 -8.51
C ASP A 793 21.39 -12.29 -9.83
N PHE A 794 22.71 -12.47 -9.89
CA PHE A 794 23.51 -12.09 -11.05
C PHE A 794 24.82 -12.87 -11.22
N TYR A 795 25.33 -12.89 -12.45
CA TYR A 795 26.65 -13.40 -12.79
C TYR A 795 27.60 -12.26 -13.12
N ILE A 796 28.86 -12.44 -12.79
CA ILE A 796 29.98 -11.58 -13.20
C ILE A 796 30.86 -12.45 -14.10
N ARG A 797 31.09 -12.03 -15.35
CA ARG A 797 32.00 -12.71 -16.28
C ARG A 797 33.08 -11.73 -16.73
N THR A 798 34.33 -12.10 -16.53
CA THR A 798 35.47 -11.36 -17.08
C THR A 798 35.90 -12.02 -18.38
N PHE A 799 36.10 -11.21 -19.41
CA PHE A 799 36.56 -11.63 -20.72
C PHE A 799 37.88 -10.94 -21.06
N ASN A 800 38.85 -11.69 -21.57
CA ASN A 800 39.93 -11.11 -22.37
C ASN A 800 39.49 -11.10 -23.83
N VAL A 801 39.51 -9.91 -24.46
CA VAL A 801 39.11 -9.70 -25.85
C VAL A 801 40.28 -9.19 -26.68
N GLN A 802 40.41 -9.73 -27.89
CA GLN A 802 41.46 -9.36 -28.84
C GLN A 802 40.84 -9.19 -30.24
N ARG A 803 41.26 -8.15 -30.95
CA ARG A 803 40.86 -7.94 -32.35
C ARG A 803 41.89 -8.51 -33.31
N ASP A 804 41.42 -9.15 -34.38
CA ASP A 804 42.26 -9.70 -35.44
C ASP A 804 43.22 -8.63 -35.98
N GLY A 805 44.52 -8.91 -35.92
CA GLY A 805 45.59 -8.04 -36.41
C GLY A 805 45.91 -6.81 -35.56
N SER A 806 45.25 -6.57 -34.41
CA SER A 806 45.63 -5.43 -33.54
C SER A 806 46.90 -5.70 -32.73
N GLY A 807 47.14 -6.95 -32.32
CA GLY A 807 48.16 -7.32 -31.33
C GLY A 807 47.83 -6.86 -29.90
N GLU A 808 46.72 -6.14 -29.71
CA GLU A 808 46.23 -5.60 -28.45
C GLU A 808 45.21 -6.56 -27.83
N SER A 809 45.22 -6.68 -26.50
CA SER A 809 44.26 -7.45 -25.71
C SER A 809 43.68 -6.55 -24.62
N ARG A 810 42.38 -6.65 -24.33
CA ARG A 810 41.66 -5.82 -23.35
C ARG A 810 40.78 -6.67 -22.45
N GLU A 811 40.55 -6.22 -21.23
CA GLU A 811 39.58 -6.83 -20.33
C GLU A 811 38.19 -6.18 -20.46
N VAL A 812 37.15 -7.01 -20.47
CA VAL A 812 35.74 -6.59 -20.49
C VAL A 812 34.97 -7.41 -19.46
N THR A 813 34.28 -6.77 -18.53
CA THR A 813 33.45 -7.44 -17.52
C THR A 813 31.96 -7.30 -17.84
N GLN A 814 31.26 -8.42 -17.98
CA GLN A 814 29.80 -8.50 -18.05
C GLN A 814 29.21 -8.74 -16.67
N TYR A 815 28.25 -7.89 -16.30
CA TYR A 815 27.36 -8.04 -15.17
C TYR A 815 25.97 -8.47 -15.70
N HIS A 816 25.62 -9.74 -15.56
CA HIS A 816 24.39 -10.34 -16.09
C HIS A 816 23.40 -10.60 -14.96
N TYR A 817 22.42 -9.72 -14.81
CA TYR A 817 21.34 -9.81 -13.85
C TYR A 817 20.24 -10.75 -14.36
N VAL A 818 19.99 -11.83 -13.62
CA VAL A 818 19.11 -12.93 -14.05
C VAL A 818 17.76 -12.95 -13.34
N SER A 819 17.64 -12.31 -12.16
CA SER A 819 16.43 -12.28 -11.33
C SER A 819 15.37 -11.26 -11.75
N TRP A 820 15.45 -10.67 -12.96
CA TRP A 820 14.35 -9.85 -13.48
C TRP A 820 13.24 -10.77 -14.01
N PRO A 821 12.02 -10.76 -13.44
CA PRO A 821 10.95 -11.65 -13.86
C PRO A 821 10.44 -11.36 -15.28
N ASP A 822 9.79 -12.37 -15.86
CA ASP A 822 9.21 -12.32 -17.21
C ASP A 822 7.99 -11.38 -17.31
N HIS A 823 7.37 -11.05 -16.18
CA HIS A 823 6.28 -10.07 -16.02
C HIS A 823 6.58 -9.20 -14.78
N GLY A 824 6.15 -7.93 -14.79
CA GLY A 824 6.40 -7.00 -13.69
C GLY A 824 7.87 -6.59 -13.53
N ALA A 825 8.30 -6.46 -12.27
CA ALA A 825 9.61 -5.97 -11.87
C ALA A 825 10.21 -6.84 -10.75
N PRO A 826 11.55 -6.85 -10.55
CA PRO A 826 12.18 -7.56 -9.44
C PRO A 826 11.88 -6.91 -8.08
N THR A 827 12.40 -7.48 -6.99
CA THR A 827 12.39 -6.78 -5.70
C THR A 827 13.34 -5.58 -5.71
N THR A 828 13.04 -4.55 -4.92
CA THR A 828 13.92 -3.37 -4.79
C THR A 828 15.28 -3.76 -4.22
N THR A 829 15.31 -4.62 -3.20
CA THR A 829 16.53 -5.15 -2.57
C THR A 829 17.46 -5.82 -3.57
N SER A 830 16.91 -6.64 -4.48
CA SER A 830 17.67 -7.34 -5.52
C SER A 830 18.31 -6.37 -6.52
N LEU A 831 17.51 -5.55 -7.23
CA LEU A 831 18.06 -4.68 -8.26
C LEU A 831 18.96 -3.59 -7.67
N VAL A 832 18.64 -3.03 -6.50
CA VAL A 832 19.49 -2.02 -5.84
C VAL A 832 20.82 -2.65 -5.39
N THR A 833 20.84 -3.89 -4.92
CA THR A 833 22.10 -4.58 -4.58
C THR A 833 22.99 -4.81 -5.81
N PHE A 834 22.41 -5.29 -6.92
CA PHE A 834 23.10 -5.43 -8.20
C PHE A 834 23.61 -4.07 -8.73
N TRP A 835 22.74 -3.06 -8.74
CA TRP A 835 23.04 -1.72 -9.21
C TRP A 835 24.20 -1.08 -8.43
N ARG A 836 24.19 -1.15 -7.08
CA ARG A 836 25.30 -0.66 -6.25
C ARG A 836 26.62 -1.38 -6.56
N TYR A 837 26.57 -2.70 -6.73
CA TYR A 837 27.74 -3.52 -7.04
C TYR A 837 28.43 -3.07 -8.34
N VAL A 838 27.64 -2.86 -9.39
CA VAL A 838 28.12 -2.37 -10.69
C VAL A 838 28.57 -0.91 -10.57
N ASN A 839 27.77 -0.04 -9.95
CA ASN A 839 28.03 1.40 -9.86
C ASN A 839 29.37 1.71 -9.18
N ASN A 840 29.66 1.03 -8.06
CA ASN A 840 30.95 1.08 -7.35
C ASN A 840 32.16 0.74 -8.24
N ARG A 841 31.96 0.06 -9.37
CA ARG A 841 33.00 -0.37 -10.33
C ARG A 841 32.97 0.41 -11.65
N THR A 842 31.88 1.12 -11.95
CA THR A 842 31.71 1.90 -13.20
C THR A 842 31.80 3.41 -13.01
N LYS A 843 31.80 3.93 -11.78
CA LYS A 843 31.94 5.37 -11.54
C LYS A 843 33.39 5.84 -11.78
N PRO A 844 33.62 6.88 -12.60
CA PRO A 844 34.95 7.44 -12.79
C PRO A 844 35.46 8.08 -11.49
N ALA A 845 36.78 8.10 -11.33
CA ALA A 845 37.43 9.00 -10.39
C ALA A 845 37.23 10.47 -10.82
N ASP A 846 37.27 11.41 -9.87
CA ASP A 846 37.06 12.83 -10.14
C ASP A 846 38.05 13.37 -11.20
N GLY A 847 37.52 13.71 -12.38
CA GLY A 847 38.28 14.24 -13.51
C GLY A 847 38.72 13.21 -14.56
N GLU A 848 38.40 11.92 -14.40
CA GLU A 848 38.80 10.87 -15.34
C GLU A 848 37.75 10.62 -16.45
N SER A 849 38.23 10.46 -17.69
CA SER A 849 37.40 10.20 -18.88
C SER A 849 37.27 8.70 -19.13
N VAL A 850 36.34 8.03 -18.43
CA VAL A 850 36.08 6.60 -18.60
C VAL A 850 35.28 6.27 -19.89
N PRO A 851 35.45 5.06 -20.47
CA PRO A 851 34.60 4.56 -21.55
C PRO A 851 33.12 4.44 -21.14
N PRO A 852 32.18 4.45 -22.11
CA PRO A 852 30.75 4.30 -21.82
C PRO A 852 30.42 2.90 -21.27
N VAL A 853 29.47 2.84 -20.34
CA VAL A 853 28.92 1.56 -19.87
C VAL A 853 27.85 1.08 -20.86
N LEU A 854 28.03 -0.11 -21.43
CA LEU A 854 27.04 -0.72 -22.31
C LEU A 854 25.91 -1.34 -21.46
N VAL A 855 24.67 -0.89 -21.62
CA VAL A 855 23.50 -1.44 -20.92
C VAL A 855 22.51 -1.99 -21.94
N HIS A 856 22.15 -3.26 -21.83
CA HIS A 856 21.18 -3.89 -22.72
C HIS A 856 20.22 -4.84 -22.00
N CYS A 857 19.07 -5.07 -22.64
CA CYS A 857 18.14 -6.13 -22.30
C CYS A 857 17.79 -6.88 -23.60
N SER A 858 16.52 -7.15 -23.89
CA SER A 858 16.10 -7.63 -25.21
C SER A 858 15.99 -6.48 -26.23
N ALA A 859 15.21 -5.45 -25.92
CA ALA A 859 14.98 -4.29 -26.81
C ALA A 859 15.93 -3.10 -26.56
N GLY A 860 16.55 -3.04 -25.38
CA GLY A 860 17.40 -1.92 -24.98
C GLY A 860 16.64 -0.66 -24.58
N VAL A 861 15.38 -0.77 -24.13
CA VAL A 861 14.53 0.39 -23.79
C VAL A 861 13.80 0.25 -22.45
N GLY A 862 13.12 -0.88 -22.19
CA GLY A 862 12.40 -1.11 -20.92
C GLY A 862 13.33 -1.24 -19.71
N ARG A 863 13.76 -2.48 -19.38
CA ARG A 863 14.68 -2.76 -18.27
C ARG A 863 15.96 -1.91 -18.31
N THR A 864 16.51 -1.66 -19.51
CA THR A 864 17.65 -0.76 -19.77
C THR A 864 17.37 0.68 -19.33
N GLY A 865 16.20 1.23 -19.70
CA GLY A 865 15.80 2.59 -19.29
C GLY A 865 15.54 2.69 -17.78
N THR A 866 14.99 1.65 -17.15
CA THR A 866 14.85 1.59 -15.69
C THR A 866 16.20 1.57 -14.97
N TYR A 867 17.18 0.80 -15.47
CA TYR A 867 18.52 0.76 -14.87
C TYR A 867 19.28 2.09 -15.03
N ILE A 868 19.29 2.67 -16.22
CA ILE A 868 19.93 3.97 -16.47
C ILE A 868 19.20 5.10 -15.71
N GLY A 869 17.86 5.04 -15.65
CA GLY A 869 17.04 5.96 -14.86
C GLY A 869 17.31 5.87 -13.35
N LEU A 870 17.57 4.66 -12.82
CA LEU A 870 17.96 4.48 -11.42
C LEU A 870 19.30 5.18 -11.13
N GLU A 871 20.31 4.96 -11.98
CA GLU A 871 21.63 5.60 -11.84
C GLU A 871 21.54 7.13 -11.86
N ILE A 872 20.99 7.69 -12.95
CA ILE A 872 20.90 9.15 -13.13
C ILE A 872 19.99 9.77 -12.07
N GLY A 873 18.91 9.08 -11.67
CA GLY A 873 17.99 9.55 -10.65
C GLY A 873 18.60 9.60 -9.25
N VAL A 874 19.36 8.59 -8.81
CA VAL A 874 20.09 8.66 -7.53
C VAL A 874 21.13 9.76 -7.56
N ASP A 875 21.90 9.89 -8.65
CA ASP A 875 22.89 10.96 -8.78
C ASP A 875 22.24 12.35 -8.76
N MET A 876 21.10 12.55 -9.46
CA MET A 876 20.30 13.78 -9.38
C MET A 876 19.85 14.06 -7.94
N ALA A 877 19.23 13.08 -7.28
CA ALA A 877 18.71 13.23 -5.92
C ALA A 877 19.81 13.60 -4.92
N VAL A 878 20.93 12.87 -4.91
CA VAL A 878 22.06 13.11 -3.99
C VAL A 878 22.78 14.43 -4.28
N ASN A 879 22.96 14.82 -5.55
CA ASN A 879 23.69 16.04 -5.90
C ASN A 879 22.84 17.32 -5.89
N LYS A 880 21.51 17.22 -6.04
CA LYS A 880 20.59 18.39 -6.12
C LYS A 880 19.62 18.52 -4.94
N GLY A 881 19.48 17.49 -4.10
CA GLY A 881 18.45 17.43 -3.07
C GLY A 881 17.01 17.37 -3.60
N HIS A 882 16.84 17.11 -4.90
CA HIS A 882 15.53 16.96 -5.56
C HIS A 882 15.65 16.11 -6.84
N ILE A 883 14.53 15.56 -7.28
CA ILE A 883 14.39 14.75 -8.50
C ILE A 883 12.96 14.96 -9.05
N ASN A 884 12.80 14.88 -10.37
CA ASN A 884 11.50 14.62 -11.00
C ASN A 884 11.67 13.39 -11.91
N VAL A 885 10.94 12.31 -11.64
CA VAL A 885 11.09 11.05 -12.41
C VAL A 885 10.43 11.16 -13.78
N LEU A 886 9.37 11.95 -13.92
CA LEU A 886 8.70 12.19 -15.21
C LEU A 886 9.66 12.88 -16.19
N ASP A 887 10.29 13.97 -15.77
CA ASP A 887 11.23 14.72 -16.62
C ASP A 887 12.50 13.91 -16.92
N LEU A 888 12.96 13.08 -15.97
CA LEU A 888 14.05 12.14 -16.19
C LEU A 888 13.71 11.11 -17.29
N VAL A 889 12.51 10.53 -17.26
CA VAL A 889 12.09 9.55 -18.28
C VAL A 889 11.79 10.24 -19.63
N LYS A 890 11.26 11.48 -19.64
CA LYS A 890 11.17 12.29 -20.87
C LYS A 890 12.53 12.49 -21.51
N ARG A 891 13.54 12.94 -20.74
CA ARG A 891 14.92 13.09 -21.23
C ARG A 891 15.50 11.77 -21.76
N LEU A 892 15.25 10.64 -21.10
CA LEU A 892 15.68 9.33 -21.61
C LEU A 892 14.97 8.97 -22.93
N ARG A 893 13.69 9.34 -23.10
CA ARG A 893 12.94 9.17 -24.37
C ARG A 893 13.39 10.11 -25.49
N GLU A 894 13.97 11.27 -25.16
CA GLU A 894 14.66 12.14 -26.13
C GLU A 894 15.96 11.51 -26.66
N GLU A 895 16.67 10.71 -25.85
CA GLU A 895 17.90 10.02 -26.29
C GLU A 895 17.63 8.64 -26.89
N ARG A 896 16.59 7.90 -26.48
CA ARG A 896 16.19 6.63 -27.13
C ARG A 896 14.70 6.34 -26.95
N CYS A 897 14.02 5.93 -28.02
CA CYS A 897 12.57 5.68 -28.00
C CYS A 897 12.13 4.73 -26.88
N LEU A 898 10.95 4.97 -26.30
CA LEU A 898 10.29 4.09 -25.31
C LEU A 898 11.14 3.67 -24.10
N MET A 899 12.17 4.45 -23.72
CA MET A 899 12.91 4.25 -22.48
C MET A 899 11.96 4.28 -21.28
N VAL A 900 12.09 3.28 -20.39
CA VAL A 900 11.06 2.85 -19.42
C VAL A 900 9.73 2.57 -20.14
N GLN A 901 9.54 1.31 -20.52
CA GLN A 901 8.59 0.90 -21.56
C GLN A 901 7.19 0.56 -21.01
N ALA A 902 7.09 0.15 -19.75
CA ALA A 902 5.84 -0.28 -19.12
C ALA A 902 5.59 0.47 -17.81
N VAL A 903 4.31 0.60 -17.41
CA VAL A 903 3.93 1.28 -16.17
C VAL A 903 4.54 0.62 -14.93
N ASP A 904 4.62 -0.71 -14.89
CA ASP A 904 5.31 -1.46 -13.82
C ASP A 904 6.77 -1.03 -13.65
N GLN A 905 7.45 -0.74 -14.77
CA GLN A 905 8.85 -0.32 -14.79
C GLN A 905 9.01 1.13 -14.32
N TYR A 906 7.96 1.95 -14.44
CA TYR A 906 7.91 3.34 -13.98
C TYR A 906 7.54 3.45 -12.50
N LEU A 907 6.54 2.69 -12.06
CA LEU A 907 6.21 2.45 -10.65
C LEU A 907 7.43 1.90 -9.90
N PHE A 908 8.06 0.86 -10.44
CA PHE A 908 9.23 0.25 -9.83
C PHE A 908 10.45 1.19 -9.84
N LEU A 909 10.64 2.04 -10.86
CA LEU A 909 11.70 3.05 -10.85
C LEU A 909 11.58 3.96 -9.63
N HIS A 910 10.37 4.41 -9.27
CA HIS A 910 10.14 5.19 -8.05
C HIS A 910 10.50 4.40 -6.77
N LYS A 911 10.06 3.13 -6.66
CA LYS A 911 10.38 2.27 -5.51
C LYS A 911 11.89 2.02 -5.37
N ALA A 912 12.57 1.73 -6.48
CA ALA A 912 14.01 1.49 -6.53
C ALA A 912 14.80 2.76 -6.21
N LEU A 913 14.37 3.93 -6.72
CA LEU A 913 14.95 5.23 -6.36
C LEU A 913 14.80 5.52 -4.87
N LEU A 914 13.65 5.23 -4.26
CA LEU A 914 13.42 5.44 -2.84
C LEU A 914 14.32 4.56 -1.97
N GLU A 915 14.47 3.28 -2.31
CA GLU A 915 15.38 2.36 -1.61
C GLU A 915 16.86 2.76 -1.81
N ALA A 916 17.29 2.97 -3.06
CA ALA A 916 18.68 3.31 -3.40
C ALA A 916 19.12 4.67 -2.84
N TYR A 917 18.26 5.68 -2.89
CA TYR A 917 18.51 6.96 -2.23
C TYR A 917 18.49 6.80 -0.70
N THR A 918 17.52 6.09 -0.11
CA THR A 918 17.48 5.92 1.35
C THR A 918 18.69 5.15 1.90
N ALA A 919 19.25 4.24 1.11
CA ALA A 919 20.47 3.50 1.42
C ALA A 919 21.79 4.24 1.07
N HIS A 920 21.77 5.49 0.58
CA HIS A 920 23.01 6.17 0.19
C HIS A 920 23.99 6.32 1.38
N GLY A 921 25.26 5.96 1.16
CA GLY A 921 26.30 5.99 2.21
C GLY A 921 26.28 4.85 3.24
N THR A 922 25.48 3.79 3.06
CA THR A 922 25.55 2.57 3.91
C THR A 922 26.57 1.52 3.44
N ASN A 923 26.90 1.53 2.14
CA ASN A 923 28.00 0.73 1.58
C ASN A 923 29.35 1.42 1.85
N VAL A 924 30.34 0.66 2.28
CA VAL A 924 31.68 1.13 2.69
C VAL A 924 32.72 0.12 2.20
N SER A 925 33.84 0.59 1.63
CA SER A 925 34.95 -0.30 1.26
C SER A 925 35.67 -0.85 2.51
N VAL A 926 36.26 -2.05 2.41
CA VAL A 926 37.03 -2.65 3.52
C VAL A 926 38.14 -1.73 4.02
N ASP A 927 38.82 -1.03 3.11
CA ASP A 927 39.99 -0.22 3.42
C ASP A 927 39.63 1.12 4.07
N GLU A 928 38.44 1.66 3.79
CA GLU A 928 37.92 2.87 4.45
C GLU A 928 37.15 2.57 5.76
N PHE A 929 36.76 1.31 6.01
CA PHE A 929 35.91 0.95 7.15
C PHE A 929 36.50 1.40 8.50
N ASP A 930 37.81 1.23 8.69
CA ASP A 930 38.48 1.64 9.93
C ASP A 930 38.63 3.17 10.07
N VAL A 931 38.58 3.92 8.97
CA VAL A 931 38.56 5.40 8.95
C VAL A 931 37.15 5.91 9.28
N ILE A 932 36.14 5.38 8.59
CA ILE A 932 34.73 5.76 8.75
C ILE A 932 34.19 5.37 10.13
N PHE A 933 34.67 4.26 10.69
CA PHE A 933 34.31 3.77 12.02
C PHE A 933 35.55 3.75 12.95
N ALA A 934 36.26 4.86 13.10
CA ALA A 934 37.48 4.96 13.92
C ALA A 934 37.31 4.58 15.41
N GLY A 935 36.08 4.58 15.94
CA GLY A 935 35.78 4.13 17.30
C GLY A 935 35.72 2.60 17.47
N ASN A 936 35.67 2.13 18.72
CA ASN A 936 35.20 0.78 19.01
C ASN A 936 33.67 0.73 18.89
N ILE A 937 33.17 -0.15 18.03
CA ILE A 937 31.75 -0.54 17.99
C ILE A 937 31.58 -1.77 18.88
N THR A 938 30.62 -1.74 19.79
CA THR A 938 30.22 -2.89 20.61
C THR A 938 28.70 -2.98 20.70
N SER A 939 28.16 -4.20 20.70
CA SER A 939 26.72 -4.49 20.65
C SER A 939 25.93 -4.00 21.88
N ASP A 940 26.58 -3.83 23.03
CA ASP A 940 25.99 -3.32 24.27
C ASP A 940 25.72 -1.80 24.25
N LYS A 941 26.54 -1.01 23.54
CA LYS A 941 26.55 0.45 23.63
C LYS A 941 25.91 1.14 22.41
N PRO A 942 25.19 2.27 22.60
CA PRO A 942 24.74 3.09 21.48
C PRO A 942 25.89 3.60 20.61
N HIS A 943 25.67 3.64 19.30
CA HIS A 943 26.61 4.16 18.31
C HIS A 943 25.86 5.01 17.26
N PRO A 944 25.97 6.35 17.28
CA PRO A 944 25.05 7.25 16.57
C PRO A 944 24.81 6.96 15.07
N ARG A 945 25.84 6.60 14.29
CA ARG A 945 25.67 6.25 12.86
C ARG A 945 24.82 4.99 12.68
N VAL A 946 25.28 3.88 13.26
CA VAL A 946 24.62 2.55 13.24
C VAL A 946 23.20 2.60 13.81
N ASP A 947 22.96 3.36 14.88
CA ASP A 947 21.61 3.49 15.46
C ASP A 947 20.66 4.35 14.61
N LYS A 948 21.16 5.40 13.93
CA LYS A 948 20.37 6.16 12.93
C LYS A 948 20.03 5.28 11.72
N GLU A 949 21.01 4.54 11.23
CA GLU A 949 20.85 3.62 10.11
C GLU A 949 19.81 2.53 10.39
N LEU A 950 19.78 1.98 11.61
CA LEU A 950 18.73 1.06 12.04
C LEU A 950 17.34 1.72 12.08
N GLN A 951 17.21 2.98 12.51
CA GLN A 951 15.93 3.69 12.48
C GLN A 951 15.41 3.84 11.05
N THR A 952 16.31 4.18 10.11
CA THR A 952 16.00 4.23 8.67
C THR A 952 15.64 2.85 8.11
N LEU A 953 16.31 1.79 8.55
CA LEU A 953 16.00 0.41 8.15
C LEU A 953 14.63 -0.04 8.67
N GLN A 954 14.29 0.29 9.92
CA GLN A 954 12.97 0.02 10.50
C GLN A 954 11.84 0.80 9.83
N GLN A 955 12.10 2.02 9.34
CA GLN A 955 11.15 2.79 8.52
C GLN A 955 10.95 2.17 7.13
N MET A 956 12.02 1.79 6.43
CA MET A 956 11.91 1.12 5.12
C MET A 956 11.31 -0.29 5.23
N LEU A 957 11.41 -0.95 6.39
CA LEU A 957 10.74 -2.22 6.63
C LEU A 957 9.21 -2.10 6.59
N THR A 958 8.62 -0.99 7.06
CA THR A 958 7.15 -0.78 6.98
C THR A 958 6.65 -0.44 5.57
N LEU A 959 7.56 -0.26 4.61
CA LEU A 959 7.28 -0.18 3.17
C LEU A 959 7.42 -1.53 2.46
N THR A 960 7.69 -2.61 3.20
CA THR A 960 7.76 -3.96 2.65
C THR A 960 6.37 -4.61 2.77
N PRO A 961 5.74 -5.09 1.68
CA PRO A 961 4.41 -5.70 1.72
C PRO A 961 4.31 -6.85 2.73
N ALA A 962 3.11 -7.05 3.28
CA ALA A 962 2.87 -8.13 4.23
C ALA A 962 2.87 -9.50 3.52
N HIS A 963 3.78 -10.39 3.93
CA HIS A 963 3.83 -11.75 3.39
C HIS A 963 2.55 -12.54 3.69
N ARG A 964 2.16 -13.39 2.74
CA ARG A 964 1.12 -14.41 2.96
C ARG A 964 1.66 -15.63 3.71
N HIS A 965 0.80 -16.22 4.51
CA HIS A 965 1.08 -17.38 5.37
C HIS A 965 -0.03 -18.44 5.27
N ASP A 966 -0.71 -18.51 4.12
CA ASP A 966 -1.91 -19.32 3.86
C ASP A 966 -1.63 -20.80 4.13
N THR A 967 -0.52 -21.33 3.60
CA THR A 967 -0.16 -22.75 3.77
C THR A 967 0.25 -23.06 5.21
N ALA A 968 0.92 -22.12 5.88
CA ALA A 968 1.35 -22.25 7.27
C ALA A 968 0.20 -22.21 8.28
N SER A 969 -0.91 -21.57 7.90
CA SER A 969 -2.11 -21.34 8.72
C SER A 969 -3.19 -22.42 8.58
N LEU A 970 -3.03 -23.37 7.64
CA LEU A 970 -3.92 -24.53 7.52
C LEU A 970 -3.95 -25.36 8.82
N GLU A 971 -5.12 -25.85 9.23
CA GLU A 971 -5.33 -26.59 10.49
C GLU A 971 -4.32 -27.74 10.70
N ASP A 972 -4.13 -28.53 9.64
CA ASP A 972 -3.15 -29.61 9.44
C ASP A 972 -1.69 -29.23 9.76
N ASN A 973 -1.38 -27.93 9.75
CA ASN A 973 -0.04 -27.35 9.82
C ASN A 973 0.19 -26.49 11.07
N VAL A 974 -0.86 -25.96 11.71
CA VAL A 974 -0.74 -25.18 12.96
C VAL A 974 0.09 -25.92 14.02
N ALA A 975 -0.18 -27.21 14.23
CA ALA A 975 0.53 -28.06 15.22
C ALA A 975 1.98 -28.44 14.82
N LYS A 976 2.48 -27.95 13.67
CA LYS A 976 3.87 -28.11 13.21
C LYS A 976 4.70 -26.85 13.43
N ASN A 977 4.07 -25.72 13.76
CA ASN A 977 4.72 -24.46 14.10
C ASN A 977 5.07 -24.44 15.60
N ARG A 978 6.30 -24.10 15.97
CA ARG A 978 6.69 -23.94 17.39
C ARG A 978 6.12 -22.66 17.98
N ASN A 979 6.12 -21.59 17.18
CA ASN A 979 5.58 -20.29 17.55
C ASN A 979 4.57 -19.86 16.47
N PRO A 980 3.29 -19.62 16.80
CA PRO A 980 2.29 -19.18 15.82
C PRO A 980 2.61 -17.78 15.24
N ASP A 981 3.39 -16.95 15.94
CA ASP A 981 3.82 -15.64 15.44
C ASP A 981 4.98 -15.73 14.43
N ILE A 982 5.57 -16.91 14.22
CA ILE A 982 6.76 -17.10 13.35
C ILE A 982 6.45 -18.20 12.33
N LEU A 983 5.89 -17.75 11.21
CA LEU A 983 5.51 -18.57 10.06
C LEU A 983 6.40 -18.21 8.86
N PRO A 984 6.82 -19.17 8.03
CA PRO A 984 7.44 -18.88 6.73
C PRO A 984 6.40 -18.23 5.80
N SER A 985 6.83 -17.34 4.90
CA SER A 985 5.97 -16.84 3.82
C SER A 985 5.71 -17.94 2.79
N ASP A 986 4.54 -17.95 2.14
CA ASP A 986 4.25 -18.89 1.05
C ASP A 986 5.19 -18.73 -0.15
N GLU A 987 5.75 -17.52 -0.33
CA GLU A 987 6.70 -17.14 -1.38
C GLU A 987 8.05 -17.86 -1.24
N HIS A 988 8.52 -18.01 0.01
CA HIS A 988 9.82 -18.61 0.32
C HIS A 988 9.71 -20.03 0.90
N LEU A 989 8.50 -20.56 1.07
CA LEU A 989 8.21 -21.83 1.76
C LEU A 989 8.93 -23.05 1.14
N VAL A 990 9.59 -23.85 1.98
CA VAL A 990 10.17 -25.14 1.57
C VAL A 990 9.12 -26.24 1.59
N TYR A 991 8.72 -26.71 0.41
CA TYR A 991 7.83 -27.86 0.26
C TYR A 991 8.59 -29.20 0.34
N LEU A 992 8.08 -30.15 1.14
CA LEU A 992 8.65 -31.49 1.27
C LEU A 992 8.32 -32.34 0.03
N THR A 993 9.30 -32.55 -0.83
CA THR A 993 9.20 -33.27 -2.12
C THR A 993 8.86 -34.75 -1.97
N GLU A 994 9.63 -35.44 -1.13
CA GLU A 994 9.49 -36.86 -0.78
C GLU A 994 8.13 -37.19 -0.13
N HIS A 995 7.51 -38.31 -0.51
CA HIS A 995 6.26 -38.77 0.13
C HIS A 995 6.54 -39.58 1.41
N VAL A 996 5.79 -39.33 2.47
CA VAL A 996 5.77 -40.15 3.69
C VAL A 996 4.31 -40.35 4.13
N SER A 997 3.89 -41.61 4.27
CA SER A 997 2.51 -41.98 4.63
C SER A 997 2.03 -41.25 5.90
N GLY A 998 0.84 -40.67 5.84
CA GLY A 998 0.24 -39.91 6.93
C GLY A 998 0.85 -38.52 7.19
N ARG A 999 1.62 -37.96 6.24
CA ARG A 999 2.25 -36.64 6.36
C ARG A 999 2.08 -35.82 5.07
N ASN A 1000 1.50 -34.62 5.19
CA ASN A 1000 1.42 -33.66 4.08
C ASN A 1000 2.80 -33.05 3.74
N GLN A 1001 2.86 -32.04 2.86
CA GLN A 1001 4.14 -31.48 2.37
C GLN A 1001 4.70 -30.30 3.18
N TYR A 1002 4.06 -29.87 4.27
CA TYR A 1002 4.46 -28.67 5.00
C TYR A 1002 5.49 -28.93 6.11
N ILE A 1003 6.45 -28.01 6.22
CA ILE A 1003 7.32 -27.80 7.38
C ILE A 1003 7.51 -26.29 7.58
N ASN A 1004 7.71 -25.85 8.81
CA ASN A 1004 8.06 -24.46 9.13
C ASN A 1004 9.54 -24.22 8.75
N ALA A 1005 9.77 -23.92 7.48
CA ALA A 1005 11.07 -23.63 6.89
C ALA A 1005 10.92 -22.75 5.63
N ALA A 1006 11.86 -21.82 5.42
CA ALA A 1006 11.92 -20.97 4.24
C ALA A 1006 13.29 -21.10 3.55
N PHE A 1007 13.31 -21.02 2.22
CA PHE A 1007 14.53 -20.76 1.48
C PHE A 1007 15.04 -19.35 1.83
N MET A 1008 16.34 -19.25 2.09
CA MET A 1008 17.02 -18.00 2.39
C MET A 1008 18.18 -17.86 1.39
N PRO A 1009 18.23 -16.76 0.61
CA PRO A 1009 19.35 -16.45 -0.26
C PRO A 1009 20.69 -16.47 0.47
N THR A 1010 21.71 -16.77 -0.30
CA THR A 1010 23.11 -16.75 0.14
C THR A 1010 23.93 -16.03 -0.92
N PHE A 1011 25.07 -15.48 -0.54
CA PHE A 1011 26.03 -14.77 -1.39
C PHE A 1011 26.29 -15.34 -2.81
N ARG A 1012 26.04 -16.64 -3.07
CA ARG A 1012 26.22 -17.31 -4.37
C ARG A 1012 24.97 -18.01 -4.94
N ASP A 1013 23.90 -18.16 -4.18
CA ASP A 1013 22.69 -18.91 -4.59
C ASP A 1013 21.45 -18.38 -3.84
N HIS A 1014 20.47 -17.92 -4.61
CA HIS A 1014 19.15 -17.43 -4.17
C HIS A 1014 18.36 -18.49 -3.36
N ARG A 1015 18.68 -19.78 -3.49
CA ARG A 1015 18.15 -20.87 -2.66
C ARG A 1015 19.25 -21.70 -1.99
N GLY A 1016 20.40 -21.09 -1.71
CA GLY A 1016 21.59 -21.78 -1.16
C GLY A 1016 21.45 -22.23 0.28
N SER A 1017 20.51 -21.64 1.03
CA SER A 1017 20.22 -22.05 2.40
C SER A 1017 18.73 -22.19 2.70
N ILE A 1018 18.44 -22.91 3.78
CA ILE A 1018 17.10 -23.08 4.36
C ILE A 1018 17.18 -22.64 5.83
N VAL A 1019 16.36 -21.66 6.20
CA VAL A 1019 16.11 -21.31 7.61
C VAL A 1019 14.92 -22.11 8.14
N THR A 1020 15.05 -22.70 9.33
CA THR A 1020 13.99 -23.50 9.94
C THR A 1020 14.06 -23.46 11.47
N GLN A 1021 12.91 -23.61 12.13
CA GLN A 1021 12.85 -23.87 13.56
C GLN A 1021 13.53 -25.21 13.91
N LEU A 1022 14.03 -25.35 15.14
CA LEU A 1022 14.42 -26.65 15.68
C LEU A 1022 13.26 -27.65 15.56
N PRO A 1023 13.51 -28.95 15.30
CA PRO A 1023 12.46 -29.95 15.18
C PRO A 1023 11.56 -30.05 16.42
N LEU A 1024 10.28 -30.32 16.18
CA LEU A 1024 9.34 -30.75 17.22
C LEU A 1024 9.36 -32.29 17.28
N PRO A 1025 8.97 -32.92 18.39
CA PRO A 1025 8.74 -34.37 18.44
C PRO A 1025 7.77 -34.84 17.33
N SER A 1026 6.79 -34.01 16.99
CA SER A 1026 5.83 -34.25 15.91
C SER A 1026 6.42 -34.10 14.50
N THR A 1027 7.45 -33.27 14.30
CA THR A 1027 8.02 -32.93 12.97
C THR A 1027 9.41 -33.51 12.70
N LEU A 1028 10.01 -34.28 13.63
CA LEU A 1028 11.33 -34.92 13.47
C LEU A 1028 11.49 -35.72 12.15
N VAL A 1029 10.43 -36.42 11.71
CA VAL A 1029 10.43 -37.13 10.42
C VAL A 1029 10.46 -36.16 9.23
N ASP A 1030 9.76 -35.03 9.33
CA ASP A 1030 9.73 -34.01 8.26
C ASP A 1030 11.02 -33.20 8.20
N PHE A 1031 11.72 -33.00 9.31
CA PHE A 1031 13.06 -32.38 9.31
C PHE A 1031 14.06 -33.23 8.51
N TRP A 1032 14.17 -34.52 8.80
CA TRP A 1032 15.09 -35.39 8.06
C TRP A 1032 14.64 -35.66 6.61
N ARG A 1033 13.34 -35.56 6.33
CA ARG A 1033 12.77 -35.53 4.98
C ARG A 1033 13.13 -34.24 4.22
N LEU A 1034 13.16 -33.08 4.89
CA LEU A 1034 13.64 -31.81 4.33
C LEU A 1034 15.13 -31.90 4.01
N VAL A 1035 15.95 -32.36 4.98
CA VAL A 1035 17.40 -32.53 4.79
C VAL A 1035 17.65 -33.47 3.61
N TYR A 1036 17.04 -34.66 3.60
CA TYR A 1036 17.19 -35.64 2.52
C TYR A 1036 16.74 -35.07 1.17
N GLY A 1037 15.49 -34.61 1.05
CA GLY A 1037 14.85 -34.23 -0.21
C GLY A 1037 15.22 -32.86 -0.80
N ASN A 1038 16.14 -32.11 -0.18
CA ASN A 1038 16.69 -30.85 -0.70
C ASN A 1038 18.22 -30.88 -0.88
N ASP A 1039 18.83 -32.08 -0.80
CA ASP A 1039 20.28 -32.33 -0.87
C ASP A 1039 21.11 -31.38 0.01
N VAL A 1040 20.70 -31.34 1.28
CA VAL A 1040 21.42 -30.65 2.36
C VAL A 1040 22.67 -31.43 2.76
N SER A 1041 23.83 -30.78 2.71
CA SER A 1041 25.13 -31.31 3.14
C SER A 1041 25.55 -30.85 4.53
N ALA A 1042 25.04 -29.71 5.00
CA ALA A 1042 25.42 -29.11 6.28
C ALA A 1042 24.22 -28.57 7.07
N ILE A 1043 24.27 -28.72 8.39
CA ILE A 1043 23.25 -28.25 9.35
C ILE A 1043 23.93 -27.42 10.44
N VAL A 1044 23.57 -26.15 10.56
CA VAL A 1044 24.04 -25.24 11.61
C VAL A 1044 22.96 -25.12 12.69
N SER A 1045 23.26 -25.55 13.92
CA SER A 1045 22.34 -25.45 15.07
C SER A 1045 22.83 -24.37 16.04
N LEU A 1046 22.07 -23.29 16.18
CA LEU A 1046 22.45 -22.09 16.95
C LEU A 1046 21.83 -22.12 18.35
N GLY A 1047 22.41 -22.92 19.23
CA GLY A 1047 21.93 -23.18 20.59
C GLY A 1047 22.58 -22.34 21.69
N SER A 1048 22.15 -22.61 22.92
CA SER A 1048 22.81 -22.20 24.17
C SER A 1048 23.30 -23.47 24.90
N PRO A 1049 24.04 -23.36 26.01
CA PRO A 1049 24.40 -24.53 26.82
C PRO A 1049 23.18 -25.21 27.46
N ASN A 1050 22.06 -24.48 27.60
CA ASN A 1050 20.82 -24.93 28.25
C ASN A 1050 19.65 -25.05 27.26
N GLU A 1051 19.92 -25.25 25.97
CA GLU A 1051 18.89 -25.27 24.91
C GLU A 1051 17.76 -26.27 25.21
N GLU A 1052 18.10 -27.44 25.76
CA GLU A 1052 17.14 -28.49 26.14
C GLU A 1052 16.15 -28.03 27.21
N GLN A 1053 16.54 -27.09 28.07
CA GLN A 1053 15.70 -26.50 29.12
C GLN A 1053 14.94 -25.28 28.60
N GLU A 1054 15.60 -24.41 27.83
CA GLU A 1054 15.07 -23.15 27.30
C GLU A 1054 14.03 -23.35 26.19
N VAL A 1055 14.20 -24.36 25.34
CA VAL A 1055 13.32 -24.62 24.18
C VAL A 1055 12.36 -25.76 24.50
N LYS A 1056 11.04 -25.52 24.34
CA LYS A 1056 10.00 -26.55 24.47
C LYS A 1056 9.03 -26.55 23.27
N PRO A 1057 8.44 -27.71 22.92
CA PRO A 1057 8.91 -29.05 23.27
C PRO A 1057 10.24 -29.35 22.55
N TYR A 1058 11.26 -29.82 23.29
CA TYR A 1058 12.54 -30.23 22.70
C TYR A 1058 12.45 -31.66 22.15
N CYS A 1059 13.23 -31.98 21.13
CA CYS A 1059 13.59 -33.37 20.82
C CYS A 1059 15.04 -33.47 20.36
N GLN A 1060 15.73 -34.52 20.80
CA GLN A 1060 17.08 -34.82 20.32
C GLN A 1060 16.97 -35.38 18.89
N TYR A 1061 17.35 -34.57 17.90
CA TYR A 1061 17.11 -34.86 16.49
C TYR A 1061 18.29 -35.53 15.77
N TRP A 1062 19.42 -35.79 16.44
CA TRP A 1062 20.55 -36.57 15.93
C TRP A 1062 21.17 -37.45 17.05
N PRO A 1063 21.79 -38.61 16.74
CA PRO A 1063 22.48 -39.42 17.75
C PRO A 1063 23.72 -38.71 18.31
N THR A 1064 24.01 -38.89 19.60
CA THR A 1064 25.07 -38.15 20.32
C THR A 1064 26.29 -38.98 20.67
N LYS A 1065 26.23 -40.31 20.49
CA LYS A 1065 27.36 -41.25 20.66
C LYS A 1065 27.76 -41.82 19.30
N GLU A 1066 29.06 -41.99 19.07
CA GLU A 1066 29.56 -42.56 17.82
C GLU A 1066 29.05 -44.01 17.63
N GLY A 1067 28.62 -44.33 16.42
CA GLY A 1067 27.96 -45.61 16.08
C GLY A 1067 26.48 -45.71 16.49
N GLU A 1068 25.94 -44.78 17.30
CA GLU A 1068 24.51 -44.76 17.64
C GLU A 1068 23.68 -44.33 16.42
N GLN A 1069 22.48 -44.90 16.27
CA GLN A 1069 21.58 -44.67 15.14
C GLN A 1069 20.20 -44.22 15.59
N LEU A 1070 19.79 -43.02 15.16
CA LEU A 1070 18.42 -42.54 15.23
C LEU A 1070 17.61 -43.07 14.03
N LYS A 1071 16.35 -43.42 14.24
CA LYS A 1071 15.41 -43.92 13.21
C LYS A 1071 14.11 -43.14 13.26
N MET A 1072 13.65 -42.64 12.12
CA MET A 1072 12.53 -41.70 12.02
C MET A 1072 11.78 -41.89 10.70
N GLY A 1073 10.67 -42.62 10.74
CA GLY A 1073 9.92 -43.00 9.54
C GLY A 1073 10.75 -43.89 8.61
N PRO A 1074 10.91 -43.55 7.31
CA PRO A 1074 11.78 -44.29 6.40
C PRO A 1074 13.27 -43.92 6.54
N TYR A 1075 13.62 -42.88 7.30
CA TYR A 1075 14.99 -42.37 7.42
C TYR A 1075 15.71 -42.92 8.64
N PHE A 1076 17.04 -42.97 8.55
CA PHE A 1076 17.92 -43.28 9.67
C PHE A 1076 19.20 -42.44 9.57
N VAL A 1077 19.74 -42.04 10.73
CA VAL A 1077 20.98 -41.26 10.83
C VAL A 1077 21.88 -41.91 11.86
N THR A 1078 23.15 -42.13 11.50
CA THR A 1078 24.20 -42.64 12.39
C THR A 1078 25.30 -41.60 12.55
N LEU A 1079 25.75 -41.35 13.79
CA LEU A 1079 26.92 -40.51 14.05
C LEU A 1079 28.19 -41.30 13.72
N THR A 1080 28.95 -40.86 12.72
CA THR A 1080 30.19 -41.52 12.27
C THR A 1080 31.43 -40.99 12.98
N SER A 1081 31.49 -39.69 13.26
CA SER A 1081 32.58 -39.08 14.03
C SER A 1081 32.20 -37.73 14.63
N LYS A 1082 32.70 -37.40 15.81
CA LYS A 1082 32.50 -36.13 16.51
C LYS A 1082 33.82 -35.39 16.71
N THR A 1083 33.84 -34.08 16.46
CA THR A 1083 35.03 -33.22 16.64
C THR A 1083 34.70 -32.00 17.51
N GLU A 1084 35.40 -31.86 18.63
CA GLU A 1084 35.33 -30.70 19.53
C GLU A 1084 36.63 -29.90 19.49
N ARG A 1085 36.58 -28.59 19.19
CA ARG A 1085 37.77 -27.72 19.22
C ARG A 1085 37.92 -27.12 20.62
N ARG A 1086 38.98 -27.50 21.34
CA ARG A 1086 39.27 -27.02 22.70
C ARG A 1086 39.30 -25.49 22.76
N GLY A 1087 38.34 -24.91 23.48
CA GLY A 1087 38.22 -23.45 23.67
C GLY A 1087 37.28 -22.73 22.69
N SER A 1088 36.62 -23.43 21.77
CA SER A 1088 35.54 -22.90 20.94
C SER A 1088 34.18 -23.45 21.39
N ASN A 1089 33.11 -22.70 21.16
CA ASN A 1089 31.74 -23.15 21.42
C ASN A 1089 31.11 -23.93 20.24
N VAL A 1090 31.88 -24.27 19.21
CA VAL A 1090 31.48 -25.10 18.06
C VAL A 1090 31.84 -26.58 18.28
N THR A 1091 30.90 -27.49 18.00
CA THR A 1091 31.14 -28.94 17.86
C THR A 1091 30.67 -29.42 16.49
N SER A 1092 31.52 -30.16 15.78
CA SER A 1092 31.13 -30.83 14.53
C SER A 1092 30.72 -32.29 14.78
N TYR A 1093 29.68 -32.74 14.08
CA TYR A 1093 29.19 -34.10 14.06
C TYR A 1093 29.01 -34.54 12.60
N SER A 1094 29.80 -35.52 12.17
CA SER A 1094 29.62 -36.14 10.85
C SER A 1094 28.50 -37.19 10.94
N LEU A 1095 27.48 -37.07 10.10
CA LEU A 1095 26.27 -37.88 10.16
C LEU A 1095 26.05 -38.65 8.86
N SER A 1096 25.98 -39.97 8.95
CA SER A 1096 25.58 -40.84 7.83
C SER A 1096 24.05 -40.92 7.76
N LEU A 1097 23.45 -40.20 6.81
CA LEU A 1097 22.02 -40.15 6.53
C LEU A 1097 21.64 -41.19 5.46
N GLY A 1098 20.74 -42.11 5.81
CA GLY A 1098 20.21 -43.13 4.91
C GLY A 1098 18.69 -43.23 4.89
N LYS A 1099 18.16 -43.90 3.86
CA LYS A 1099 16.73 -44.13 3.63
C LYS A 1099 16.49 -45.62 3.42
N LYS A 1100 15.48 -46.20 4.09
CA LYS A 1100 15.15 -47.62 4.00
C LYS A 1100 14.87 -48.03 2.54
N GLY A 1101 15.62 -48.99 2.04
CA GLY A 1101 15.55 -49.49 0.65
C GLY A 1101 16.61 -48.90 -0.29
N VAL A 1102 17.28 -47.80 0.10
CA VAL A 1102 18.39 -47.21 -0.66
C VAL A 1102 19.71 -47.80 -0.13
N LYS A 1103 20.57 -48.29 -1.04
CA LYS A 1103 21.87 -48.91 -0.67
C LYS A 1103 22.92 -47.89 -0.21
N THR A 1104 22.84 -46.66 -0.70
CA THR A 1104 23.78 -45.57 -0.42
C THR A 1104 23.22 -44.62 0.63
N ALA A 1105 23.95 -44.46 1.74
CA ALA A 1105 23.80 -43.33 2.65
C ALA A 1105 24.73 -42.18 2.20
N ARG A 1106 24.41 -40.94 2.55
CA ARG A 1106 25.27 -39.77 2.31
C ARG A 1106 25.72 -39.13 3.62
N VAL A 1107 26.83 -38.41 3.59
CA VAL A 1107 27.34 -37.66 4.75
C VAL A 1107 26.60 -36.31 4.84
N VAL A 1108 26.30 -35.89 6.06
CA VAL A 1108 25.78 -34.56 6.41
C VAL A 1108 26.56 -34.06 7.63
N GLU A 1109 27.17 -32.89 7.56
CA GLU A 1109 27.92 -32.30 8.67
C GLU A 1109 27.02 -31.41 9.54
N LEU A 1110 26.87 -31.74 10.82
CA LEU A 1110 26.13 -30.92 11.77
C LEU A 1110 27.09 -30.11 12.64
N LEU A 1111 27.08 -28.78 12.47
CA LEU A 1111 27.80 -27.82 13.28
C LEU A 1111 26.88 -27.30 14.39
N HIS A 1112 27.06 -27.83 15.60
CA HIS A 1112 26.33 -27.37 16.78
C HIS A 1112 27.13 -26.24 17.46
N TYR A 1113 26.58 -25.03 17.48
CA TYR A 1113 27.10 -23.91 18.22
C TYR A 1113 26.35 -23.70 19.54
N LYS A 1114 27.05 -23.65 20.68
CA LYS A 1114 26.43 -23.46 22.01
C LYS A 1114 26.70 -22.10 22.66
N GLY A 1115 27.45 -21.22 22.01
CA GLY A 1115 27.89 -19.94 22.61
C GLY A 1115 26.83 -18.84 22.65
N TRP A 1116 25.60 -19.09 22.19
CA TRP A 1116 24.58 -18.06 21.98
C TRP A 1116 23.73 -17.81 23.24
N THR A 1117 24.37 -17.38 24.32
CA THR A 1117 23.74 -17.05 25.62
C THR A 1117 23.20 -15.61 25.65
N GLY A 1118 22.18 -15.32 24.84
CA GLY A 1118 21.51 -14.01 24.81
C GLY A 1118 20.99 -13.62 23.43
N LYS A 1119 20.92 -12.30 23.17
CA LYS A 1119 20.44 -11.75 21.88
C LYS A 1119 21.43 -11.96 20.72
N VAL A 1120 22.71 -12.10 21.01
CA VAL A 1120 23.82 -12.13 20.04
C VAL A 1120 24.66 -13.39 20.20
N GLY A 1121 25.46 -13.72 19.18
CA GLY A 1121 26.22 -14.96 19.07
C GLY A 1121 27.36 -15.19 20.06
N GLY A 1122 27.47 -14.42 21.14
CA GLY A 1122 28.61 -14.51 22.07
C GLY A 1122 29.87 -13.92 21.46
N SER A 1123 31.00 -14.62 21.55
CA SER A 1123 32.29 -14.14 21.04
C SER A 1123 32.29 -14.00 19.52
N THR A 1124 32.69 -12.82 19.02
CA THR A 1124 32.80 -12.56 17.58
C THR A 1124 33.79 -13.50 16.90
N SER A 1125 34.87 -13.90 17.58
CA SER A 1125 35.87 -14.85 17.07
C SER A 1125 35.31 -16.28 16.91
N ASP A 1126 34.42 -16.73 17.80
CA ASP A 1126 33.73 -18.02 17.66
C ASP A 1126 32.79 -18.02 16.45
N ILE A 1127 32.11 -16.89 16.19
CA ILE A 1127 31.21 -16.73 15.04
C ILE A 1127 31.99 -16.62 13.72
N LEU A 1128 33.09 -15.86 13.68
CA LEU A 1128 33.97 -15.80 12.50
C LEU A 1128 34.56 -17.19 12.19
N HIS A 1129 35.02 -17.92 13.21
CA HIS A 1129 35.48 -19.31 13.07
C HIS A 1129 34.37 -20.25 12.54
N LEU A 1130 33.12 -20.08 12.97
CA LEU A 1130 31.98 -20.85 12.46
C LEU A 1130 31.69 -20.54 10.98
N ILE A 1131 31.79 -19.28 10.56
CA ILE A 1131 31.65 -18.86 9.16
C ILE A 1131 32.80 -19.41 8.30
N ASP A 1132 34.05 -19.27 8.74
CA ASP A 1132 35.23 -19.81 8.03
C ASP A 1132 35.17 -21.34 7.90
N THR A 1133 34.62 -22.03 8.90
CA THR A 1133 34.35 -23.48 8.84
C THR A 1133 33.32 -23.81 7.74
N LEU A 1134 32.23 -23.03 7.64
CA LEU A 1134 31.21 -23.24 6.61
C LEU A 1134 31.72 -22.96 5.20
N VAL A 1135 32.46 -21.87 5.00
CA VAL A 1135 33.09 -21.55 3.71
C VAL A 1135 34.05 -22.68 3.29
N THR A 1136 34.79 -23.26 4.24
CA THR A 1136 35.65 -24.42 3.98
C THR A 1136 34.85 -25.64 3.53
N LEU A 1137 33.72 -25.96 4.19
CA LEU A 1137 32.84 -27.06 3.79
C LEU A 1137 32.20 -26.83 2.40
N GLN A 1138 31.67 -25.64 2.14
CA GLN A 1138 31.00 -25.30 0.88
C GLN A 1138 31.96 -25.27 -0.33
N ASN A 1139 33.24 -24.98 -0.11
CA ASN A 1139 34.27 -25.12 -1.16
C ASN A 1139 34.63 -26.60 -1.45
N THR A 1140 34.08 -27.58 -0.73
CA THR A 1140 34.29 -29.02 -0.97
C THR A 1140 33.05 -29.79 -1.44
N ASN A 1141 31.82 -29.27 -1.21
CA ASN A 1141 30.57 -29.83 -1.74
C ASN A 1141 29.60 -28.70 -2.13
N THR A 1142 28.99 -28.82 -3.31
CA THR A 1142 28.14 -27.81 -3.97
C THR A 1142 26.70 -27.73 -3.42
N ASP A 1143 26.53 -27.96 -2.14
CA ASP A 1143 25.28 -28.47 -1.56
C ASP A 1143 24.65 -27.52 -0.53
N ARG A 1144 23.34 -27.72 -0.29
CA ARG A 1144 22.47 -26.77 0.42
C ARG A 1144 22.73 -26.76 1.93
N LEU A 1145 22.66 -25.56 2.53
CA LEU A 1145 22.82 -25.34 3.97
C LEU A 1145 21.47 -25.33 4.70
N VAL A 1146 21.38 -25.90 5.90
CA VAL A 1146 20.29 -25.64 6.86
C VAL A 1146 20.82 -24.80 8.01
N VAL A 1147 20.13 -23.70 8.36
CA VAL A 1147 20.47 -22.83 9.49
C VAL A 1147 19.28 -22.76 10.45
N GLN A 1148 19.42 -23.37 11.63
CA GLN A 1148 18.33 -23.50 12.59
C GLN A 1148 18.63 -22.95 13.99
N CYS A 1149 17.58 -22.41 14.59
CA CYS A 1149 17.50 -22.03 16.00
C CYS A 1149 16.10 -22.35 16.52
N SER A 1150 15.82 -22.05 17.79
CA SER A 1150 14.52 -22.31 18.45
C SER A 1150 13.31 -22.04 17.55
N ASP A 1151 13.29 -20.89 16.89
CA ASP A 1151 12.22 -20.37 16.04
C ASP A 1151 12.58 -20.24 14.54
N GLY A 1152 13.82 -20.55 14.16
CA GLY A 1152 14.32 -20.36 12.79
C GLY A 1152 14.50 -18.92 12.32
N VAL A 1153 14.33 -17.91 13.19
CA VAL A 1153 14.40 -16.49 12.81
C VAL A 1153 15.35 -15.69 13.70
N GLY A 1154 15.18 -15.75 15.03
CA GLY A 1154 15.84 -14.80 15.95
C GLY A 1154 17.37 -14.90 15.97
N LYS A 1155 17.91 -16.12 15.80
CA LYS A 1155 19.35 -16.39 15.67
C LYS A 1155 19.75 -16.72 14.24
N SER A 1156 18.98 -17.55 13.53
CA SER A 1156 19.24 -17.93 12.15
C SER A 1156 19.34 -16.71 11.23
N GLY A 1157 18.42 -15.74 11.34
CA GLY A 1157 18.47 -14.53 10.51
C GLY A 1157 19.71 -13.68 10.76
N LEU A 1158 20.10 -13.47 12.03
CA LEU A 1158 21.36 -12.79 12.36
C LEU A 1158 22.57 -13.56 11.79
N PHE A 1159 22.58 -14.88 11.89
CA PHE A 1159 23.68 -15.69 11.36
C PHE A 1159 23.76 -15.67 9.83
N CYS A 1160 22.61 -15.70 9.13
CA CYS A 1160 22.57 -15.57 7.66
C CYS A 1160 23.08 -14.20 7.20
N ALA A 1161 22.63 -13.11 7.85
CA ALA A 1161 23.13 -11.77 7.57
C ALA A 1161 24.64 -11.65 7.83
N LEU A 1162 25.15 -12.25 8.91
CA LEU A 1162 26.59 -12.28 9.19
C LEU A 1162 27.37 -13.10 8.14
N CYS A 1163 26.86 -14.25 7.70
CA CYS A 1163 27.48 -15.03 6.62
C CYS A 1163 27.58 -14.21 5.34
N ASP A 1164 26.52 -13.51 4.94
CA ASP A 1164 26.50 -12.73 3.71
C ASP A 1164 27.39 -11.48 3.79
N ILE A 1165 27.35 -10.73 4.90
CA ILE A 1165 28.26 -9.60 5.18
C ILE A 1165 29.72 -10.04 5.11
N ILE A 1166 30.10 -11.16 5.75
CA ILE A 1166 31.48 -11.65 5.76
C ILE A 1166 31.90 -12.16 4.37
N ASN A 1167 31.01 -12.81 3.62
CA ASN A 1167 31.31 -13.23 2.24
C ASN A 1167 31.49 -12.03 1.30
N ARG A 1168 30.57 -11.06 1.30
CA ARG A 1168 30.69 -9.81 0.50
C ARG A 1168 31.98 -9.05 0.84
N MET A 1169 32.33 -8.94 2.12
CA MET A 1169 33.57 -8.31 2.54
C MET A 1169 34.82 -9.06 2.05
N THR A 1170 34.75 -10.40 1.97
CA THR A 1170 35.87 -11.26 1.57
C THR A 1170 36.06 -11.31 0.05
N TYR A 1171 34.97 -11.39 -0.73
CA TYR A 1171 35.00 -11.58 -2.18
C TYR A 1171 34.82 -10.27 -2.98
N ASP A 1172 33.99 -9.34 -2.48
CA ASP A 1172 33.66 -8.09 -3.17
C ASP A 1172 34.31 -6.85 -2.57
N ARG A 1173 35.05 -7.00 -1.45
CA ARG A 1173 35.76 -5.93 -0.72
C ARG A 1173 34.86 -4.80 -0.20
N GLU A 1174 33.56 -5.09 -0.04
CA GLU A 1174 32.53 -4.17 0.41
C GLU A 1174 31.85 -4.63 1.70
N VAL A 1175 31.44 -3.66 2.53
CA VAL A 1175 30.57 -3.84 3.68
C VAL A 1175 29.28 -3.05 3.46
N ASP A 1176 28.14 -3.72 3.47
CA ASP A 1176 26.80 -3.07 3.36
C ASP A 1176 25.81 -3.78 4.30
N VAL A 1177 25.92 -3.48 5.60
CA VAL A 1177 25.08 -4.10 6.64
C VAL A 1177 23.61 -3.78 6.38
N TYR A 1178 23.30 -2.57 5.93
CA TYR A 1178 21.94 -2.12 5.65
C TYR A 1178 21.26 -2.98 4.58
N MET A 1179 21.82 -3.08 3.37
CA MET A 1179 21.19 -3.83 2.29
C MET A 1179 21.12 -5.33 2.61
N THR A 1180 22.15 -5.87 3.26
CA THR A 1180 22.16 -7.28 3.68
C THR A 1180 21.04 -7.59 4.67
N VAL A 1181 20.80 -6.71 5.65
CA VAL A 1181 19.71 -6.89 6.62
C VAL A 1181 18.35 -6.62 5.99
N ARG A 1182 18.21 -5.64 5.09
CA ARG A 1182 16.99 -5.46 4.28
C ARG A 1182 16.65 -6.72 3.47
N HIS A 1183 17.65 -7.36 2.86
CA HIS A 1183 17.45 -8.60 2.10
C HIS A 1183 16.98 -9.75 2.99
N VAL A 1184 17.68 -10.03 4.10
CA VAL A 1184 17.26 -11.07 5.08
C VAL A 1184 15.86 -10.79 5.67
N GLN A 1185 15.49 -9.51 5.83
CA GLN A 1185 14.15 -9.13 6.26
C GLN A 1185 13.07 -9.28 5.17
N SER A 1186 13.40 -9.22 3.88
CA SER A 1186 12.45 -9.55 2.79
C SER A 1186 12.15 -11.06 2.64
N VAL A 1187 12.79 -11.88 3.48
CA VAL A 1187 12.46 -13.31 3.69
C VAL A 1187 11.93 -13.55 5.11
N THR A 1188 12.48 -12.84 6.10
CA THR A 1188 12.14 -12.98 7.52
C THR A 1188 12.02 -11.62 8.24
N PRO A 1189 10.90 -10.88 8.10
CA PRO A 1189 10.79 -9.49 8.58
C PRO A 1189 11.09 -9.28 10.08
N LYS A 1190 10.93 -10.31 10.91
CA LYS A 1190 11.19 -10.24 12.37
C LYS A 1190 12.69 -10.39 12.73
N ALA A 1191 13.54 -10.80 11.78
CA ALA A 1191 14.99 -10.95 11.98
C ALA A 1191 15.69 -9.58 12.19
N LEU A 1192 16.79 -9.58 12.96
CA LEU A 1192 17.64 -8.41 13.26
C LEU A 1192 16.92 -7.17 13.82
N SER A 1193 15.68 -7.31 14.28
CA SER A 1193 14.82 -6.23 14.77
C SER A 1193 15.33 -5.52 16.03
N SER A 1194 16.40 -6.01 16.68
CA SER A 1194 16.96 -5.43 17.90
C SER A 1194 18.30 -4.71 17.64
N ALA A 1195 18.44 -3.48 18.15
CA ALA A 1195 19.67 -2.69 18.03
C ALA A 1195 20.94 -3.41 18.50
N THR A 1196 20.86 -4.26 19.53
CA THR A 1196 21.97 -5.10 19.98
C THR A 1196 22.47 -6.04 18.87
N GLN A 1197 21.56 -6.62 18.06
CA GLN A 1197 21.91 -7.50 16.94
C GLN A 1197 22.45 -6.72 15.74
N TYR A 1198 21.86 -5.56 15.42
CA TYR A 1198 22.32 -4.72 14.33
C TYR A 1198 23.75 -4.18 14.57
N ARG A 1199 24.02 -3.70 15.79
CA ARG A 1199 25.38 -3.31 16.22
C ARG A 1199 26.36 -4.47 16.27
N TYR A 1200 25.90 -5.68 16.60
CA TYR A 1200 26.73 -6.88 16.58
C TYR A 1200 27.24 -7.23 15.17
N CYS A 1201 26.48 -6.92 14.12
CA CYS A 1201 26.96 -7.05 12.74
C CYS A 1201 28.20 -6.17 12.51
N TYR A 1202 28.11 -4.90 12.89
CA TYR A 1202 29.23 -3.96 12.85
C TYR A 1202 30.40 -4.34 13.78
N GLU A 1203 30.13 -4.91 14.96
CA GLU A 1203 31.15 -5.42 15.89
C GLU A 1203 31.92 -6.62 15.29
N VAL A 1204 31.22 -7.55 14.62
CA VAL A 1204 31.83 -8.69 13.92
C VAL A 1204 32.67 -8.20 12.72
N VAL A 1205 32.15 -7.27 11.91
CA VAL A 1205 32.92 -6.66 10.80
C VAL A 1205 34.19 -5.97 11.32
N LYS A 1206 34.08 -5.11 12.34
CA LYS A 1206 35.22 -4.39 12.92
C LYS A 1206 36.34 -5.32 13.38
N ASN A 1207 36.00 -6.52 13.85
CA ASN A 1207 36.99 -7.53 14.24
C ASN A 1207 37.58 -8.28 13.04
N ARG A 1208 36.79 -8.59 12.00
CA ARG A 1208 37.31 -9.23 10.77
C ARG A 1208 38.19 -8.29 9.93
N VAL A 1209 37.89 -6.99 9.88
CA VAL A 1209 38.76 -5.97 9.26
C VAL A 1209 40.13 -5.92 9.96
N ARG A 1210 40.16 -6.07 11.29
CA ARG A 1210 41.39 -6.21 12.07
C ARG A 1210 42.15 -7.52 11.79
N GLU A 1211 41.46 -8.64 11.61
CA GLU A 1211 42.10 -9.89 11.17
C GLU A 1211 42.76 -9.71 9.79
N MET A 1212 42.02 -9.18 8.81
CA MET A 1212 42.51 -8.94 7.45
C MET A 1212 43.73 -8.01 7.41
N SER A 1213 43.70 -6.89 8.15
CA SER A 1213 44.83 -5.94 8.17
C SER A 1213 46.07 -6.46 8.89
N VAL A 1214 45.93 -7.38 9.86
CA VAL A 1214 47.08 -8.08 10.45
C VAL A 1214 47.74 -9.02 9.44
N TYR A 1215 46.96 -9.80 8.67
CA TYR A 1215 47.52 -10.68 7.65
C TYR A 1215 48.19 -9.92 6.49
N ALA A 1216 47.67 -8.75 6.10
CA ALA A 1216 48.29 -7.89 5.09
C ALA A 1216 49.68 -7.35 5.51
N ASN A 1217 49.98 -7.30 6.81
CA ASN A 1217 51.27 -6.86 7.36
C ASN A 1217 52.22 -8.02 7.71
N ALA A 1218 51.83 -9.28 7.47
CA ALA A 1218 52.73 -10.42 7.64
C ALA A 1218 53.62 -10.60 6.40
N PRO A 1219 54.94 -10.80 6.55
CA PRO A 1219 55.79 -11.10 5.41
C PRO A 1219 55.41 -12.47 4.82
N GLN A 1220 55.00 -12.47 3.55
CA GLN A 1220 54.70 -13.70 2.82
C GLN A 1220 55.92 -14.64 2.81
N ARG A 1221 55.66 -15.95 2.91
CA ARG A 1221 56.65 -17.03 2.98
C ARG A 1221 56.34 -18.09 1.93
#